data_AF-G0RER7-F1
#
_entry.id   AF-G0RER7-F1
#
_cell.length_a   1.000
_cell.length_b   1.000
_cell.length_c   1.000
_cell.angle_alpha   90.00
_cell.angle_beta   90.00
_cell.angle_gamma   90.00
#
_symmetry.space_group_name_H-M   'P 1'
#
loop_
_entity.id
_entity.type
_entity.pdbx_description
1 polymer ?
#
loop_
_entity_poly.entity_id
_entity_poly.type
_entity_poly.pdbx_seq_one_letter_code
_entity_poly.pdbx_strand_id
1 'polypeptide(L)'
;MLGGHDVSRLIGSPFSRDEQDEFGRVQDTRRLLPLPLPSAMEGRPPASKSPLFTLPPEILGEIMNLLVDEKATISALALVNSDCRQLARSCWFADVCFDYGPRSNQLLSHLTREACAKQNKDTPIRPPFIGSCIRRVTVRSDRDYVADVHSELYDSTRGDTARTVTAQERAELRKAATDYYFETHITSLLTAMSVMPNIESLVWYDKMCLDKSFFKCVTRLPLHHLKICNAYIGNPYCLNSLGRSVLSLKTLHLDILACYDKVHADDEISDDDEVCEDDEMCEDDEISEDDEICEDDEMGEDDEMGEDDELYKEEELEDDELYDDDELAWENKDLLPFMSCLLQGCSATLQHLTIRCKDSARYELLSFGHKPADFGQLQHLNLSGCLDDLDTVAWSSLLSSPLRHLALPNSYSRSFIQSINACQPLDQLQTLVLPFFGYKGERQAPAILNFISRHYHLRKLSVQNGEPQLMDSHLVPLLANGRWSNLTSLSLAWRGPDRSEEMLSNIASISTNSLAAIGSIKSLEQLYLTAGEIYGDRHQWLIDHTVVRPSLRGLVKLKRLAFSRDTYTTPGISVGTVENYYDYPFTSPELEEIAMERPYLDRRRSMEHLYDGPTEDDEFFYQVRLGGARLWECAHRNRMLREAERYSRVLPSLEWIYCGQRPMGFKKVQTSKGRRRISVPLTPGRDTCSTFLQRMFAMGEEKIGEDDDLDFM
;
A
#
# COMPACT_ATOMS: atom_id res chain seq x y z
N MET A 1 -18.27 10.12 13.39
CA MET A 1 -17.11 9.29 12.98
C MET A 1 -15.86 9.97 13.52
N LEU A 2 -14.92 9.26 14.15
CA LEU A 2 -13.68 9.87 14.66
C LEU A 2 -12.81 10.29 13.46
N GLY A 3 -12.61 11.60 13.25
CA GLY A 3 -11.97 12.21 12.08
C GLY A 3 -10.45 12.02 11.99
N GLY A 4 -9.81 12.69 11.02
CA GLY A 4 -8.35 12.70 10.81
C GLY A 4 -7.53 13.42 11.89
N HIS A 5 -8.18 13.90 12.96
CA HIS A 5 -7.61 14.67 14.08
C HIS A 5 -7.70 13.92 15.41
N ASP A 6 -7.51 12.60 15.40
CA ASP A 6 -7.52 11.79 16.61
C ASP A 6 -6.21 11.02 16.77
N VAL A 7 -5.31 11.55 17.59
CA VAL A 7 -4.00 10.94 17.91
C VAL A 7 -4.15 9.55 18.54
N SER A 8 -5.31 9.22 19.14
CA SER A 8 -5.55 7.88 19.67
C SER A 8 -5.50 6.79 18.58
N ARG A 9 -5.59 7.15 17.29
CA ARG A 9 -5.38 6.22 16.17
C ARG A 9 -3.93 5.75 16.03
N LEU A 10 -2.96 6.61 16.35
CA LEU A 10 -1.53 6.25 16.40
C LEU A 10 -1.24 5.32 17.59
N ILE A 11 -2.04 5.41 18.67
CA ILE A 11 -1.98 4.55 19.86
C ILE A 11 -2.75 3.23 19.63
N GLY A 12 -3.82 3.31 18.84
CA GLY A 12 -4.93 2.37 18.80
C GLY A 12 -4.70 1.17 17.89
N SER A 13 -4.22 1.39 16.69
CA SER A 13 -4.21 0.37 15.65
C SER A 13 -2.84 -0.32 15.59
N PRO A 14 -2.74 -1.66 15.64
CA PRO A 14 -1.58 -2.30 15.04
C PRO A 14 -1.55 -1.86 13.57
N PHE A 15 -0.41 -1.38 13.11
CA PHE A 15 -0.21 -1.12 11.69
C PHE A 15 -0.71 -2.35 10.90
N SER A 16 -1.58 -2.13 9.90
CA SER A 16 -2.11 -3.22 9.08
C SER A 16 -0.94 -4.05 8.54
N ARG A 17 -1.12 -5.36 8.31
CA ARG A 17 -0.09 -6.17 7.62
C ARG A 17 0.25 -5.62 6.22
N ASP A 18 -0.62 -4.80 5.63
CA ASP A 18 -0.35 -4.04 4.39
C ASP A 18 0.59 -2.83 4.60
N GLU A 19 0.79 -2.40 5.86
CA GLU A 19 1.70 -1.32 6.29
C GLU A 19 3.06 -1.87 6.76
N GLN A 20 3.24 -3.21 6.77
CA GLN A 20 4.56 -3.82 6.60
C GLN A 20 4.97 -3.69 5.14
N ASP A 21 5.09 -2.44 4.76
CA ASP A 21 5.67 -2.02 3.54
C ASP A 21 7.16 -2.38 3.61
N GLU A 22 7.49 -3.52 3.01
CA GLU A 22 8.87 -3.83 2.65
C GLU A 22 9.34 -2.99 1.44
N PHE A 23 8.65 -1.90 1.10
CA PHE A 23 9.24 -0.79 0.37
C PHE A 23 10.34 -0.19 1.26
N GLY A 24 11.57 -0.61 0.97
CA GLY A 24 12.75 -0.38 1.79
C GLY A 24 13.24 -1.59 2.62
N ARG A 25 12.58 -2.76 2.61
CA ARG A 25 13.06 -3.97 3.34
C ARG A 25 13.26 -5.24 2.50
N VAL A 26 13.29 -5.16 1.17
CA VAL A 26 14.00 -6.16 0.37
C VAL A 26 15.16 -5.48 -0.34
N GLN A 27 16.27 -5.27 0.38
CA GLN A 27 17.57 -4.88 -0.19
C GLN A 27 17.39 -3.91 -1.37
N ASP A 28 16.71 -2.77 -1.17
CA ASP A 28 16.89 -1.66 -2.10
C ASP A 28 18.26 -1.07 -1.79
N THR A 29 19.28 -1.89 -2.02
CA THR A 29 20.69 -1.56 -2.04
C THR A 29 21.00 -0.86 -3.36
N ARG A 30 20.17 0.09 -3.77
CA ARG A 30 20.76 1.41 -3.98
C ARG A 30 20.98 2.01 -2.60
N ARG A 31 22.00 1.47 -1.92
CA ARG A 31 22.63 2.09 -0.76
C ARG A 31 22.70 3.56 -1.09
N LEU A 32 22.02 4.41 -0.31
CA LEU A 32 22.04 5.84 -0.56
C LEU A 32 23.50 6.23 -0.49
N LEU A 33 24.12 6.40 -1.67
CA LEU A 33 25.54 6.66 -1.73
C LEU A 33 25.79 7.91 -0.89
N PRO A 34 26.87 7.94 -0.11
CA PRO A 34 27.22 9.11 0.68
C PRO A 34 27.14 10.35 -0.20
N LEU A 35 26.43 11.40 0.25
CA LEU A 35 26.37 12.65 -0.50
C LEU A 35 27.80 13.08 -0.85
N PRO A 36 28.05 13.52 -2.10
CA PRO A 36 29.31 14.14 -2.44
C PRO A 36 29.64 15.21 -1.40
N LEU A 37 30.88 15.20 -0.91
CA LEU A 37 31.28 16.08 0.19
C LEU A 37 30.91 17.56 -0.05
N PRO A 38 31.04 18.13 -1.27
CA PRO A 38 30.58 19.50 -1.52
C PRO A 38 29.11 19.72 -1.20
N SER A 39 28.23 18.76 -1.51
CA SER A 39 26.80 18.85 -1.21
C SER A 39 26.52 18.72 0.29
N ALA A 40 27.21 17.81 0.98
CA ALA A 40 27.12 17.66 2.43
C ALA A 40 27.64 18.90 3.18
N MET A 41 28.60 19.62 2.58
CA MET A 41 29.19 20.85 3.11
C MET A 41 28.48 22.13 2.64
N GLU A 42 27.35 22.03 1.92
CA GLU A 42 26.62 23.17 1.34
C GLU A 42 27.53 24.09 0.49
N GLY A 43 28.40 23.49 -0.32
CA GLY A 43 29.34 24.20 -1.20
C GLY A 43 30.60 24.72 -0.50
N ARG A 44 30.77 24.49 0.80
CA ARG A 44 31.96 24.94 1.53
C ARG A 44 33.16 24.04 1.25
N PRO A 45 34.36 24.63 1.08
CA PRO A 45 35.57 23.83 0.99
C PRO A 45 35.88 23.16 2.35
N PRO A 46 36.44 21.94 2.34
CA PRO A 46 36.93 21.30 3.55
C PRO A 46 38.05 22.14 4.19
N ALA A 47 38.02 22.28 5.51
CA ALA A 47 39.04 23.01 6.26
C ALA A 47 40.33 22.20 6.45
N SER A 48 40.22 20.87 6.40
CA SER A 48 41.30 19.92 6.57
C SER A 48 42.18 19.85 5.32
N LYS A 49 43.49 19.88 5.54
CA LYS A 49 44.51 19.70 4.50
C LYS A 49 44.84 18.22 4.23
N SER A 50 44.02 17.29 4.73
CA SER A 50 44.23 15.86 4.53
C SER A 50 44.15 15.51 3.04
N PRO A 51 45.05 14.66 2.51
CA PRO A 51 44.95 14.15 1.13
C PRO A 51 43.62 13.48 0.82
N LEU A 52 42.92 12.94 1.84
CA LEU A 52 41.59 12.35 1.70
C LEU A 52 40.59 13.31 1.03
N PHE A 53 40.67 14.60 1.34
CA PHE A 53 39.78 15.64 0.81
C PHE A 53 40.23 16.22 -0.53
N THR A 54 41.35 15.74 -1.06
CA THR A 54 41.84 16.10 -2.41
C THR A 54 41.40 15.08 -3.48
N LEU A 55 40.80 13.97 -3.05
CA LEU A 55 40.25 12.95 -3.95
C LEU A 55 38.99 13.46 -4.65
N PRO A 56 38.72 13.00 -5.89
CA PRO A 56 37.43 13.21 -6.54
C PRO A 56 36.26 12.75 -5.65
N PRO A 57 35.14 13.50 -5.61
CA PRO A 57 33.99 13.15 -4.77
C PRO A 57 33.44 11.74 -5.01
N GLU A 58 33.54 11.24 -6.23
CA GLU A 58 33.11 9.88 -6.61
C GLU A 58 33.95 8.82 -5.90
N ILE A 59 35.28 9.01 -5.88
CA ILE A 59 36.20 8.09 -5.18
C ILE A 59 35.98 8.16 -3.67
N LEU A 60 35.79 9.36 -3.14
CA LEU A 60 35.49 9.54 -1.71
C LEU A 60 34.16 8.89 -1.33
N GLY A 61 33.16 8.99 -2.21
CA GLY A 61 31.87 8.30 -2.07
C GLY A 61 32.03 6.78 -2.01
N GLU A 62 32.84 6.19 -2.89
CA GLU A 62 33.12 4.74 -2.88
C GLU A 62 33.91 4.30 -1.64
N ILE A 63 34.87 5.10 -1.17
CA ILE A 63 35.55 4.81 0.09
C ILE A 63 34.54 4.78 1.24
N MET A 64 33.68 5.80 1.33
CA MET A 64 32.67 5.87 2.38
C MET A 64 31.62 4.76 2.26
N ASN A 65 31.30 4.35 1.03
CA ASN A 65 30.49 3.18 0.74
C ASN A 65 31.12 1.94 1.38
N LEU A 66 32.40 1.64 1.14
CA LEU A 66 33.08 0.50 1.78
C LEU A 66 33.09 0.53 3.32
N LEU A 67 32.99 1.71 3.94
CA LEU A 67 33.04 1.87 5.39
C LEU A 67 31.66 1.87 6.07
N VAL A 68 30.57 1.98 5.31
CA VAL A 68 29.24 2.28 5.89
C VAL A 68 28.72 1.20 6.84
N ASP A 69 29.08 -0.05 6.61
CA ASP A 69 28.57 -1.19 7.38
C ASP A 69 29.26 -1.31 8.75
N GLU A 70 30.43 -0.69 8.92
CA GLU A 70 31.17 -0.69 10.17
C GLU A 70 30.91 0.59 10.98
N LYS A 71 29.87 0.56 11.81
CA LYS A 71 29.50 1.70 12.68
C LYS A 71 30.66 2.20 13.55
N ALA A 72 31.51 1.29 14.04
CA ALA A 72 32.70 1.65 14.82
C ALA A 72 33.70 2.48 14.00
N THR A 73 33.92 2.09 12.75
CA THR A 73 34.85 2.73 11.82
C THR A 73 34.37 4.14 11.43
N ILE A 74 33.07 4.31 11.13
CA ILE A 74 32.51 5.66 10.89
C ILE A 74 32.57 6.51 12.17
N SER A 75 32.31 5.92 13.34
CA SER A 75 32.40 6.63 14.62
C SER A 75 33.82 7.16 14.86
N ALA A 76 34.83 6.33 14.60
CA ALA A 76 36.23 6.73 14.71
C ALA A 76 36.58 7.84 13.71
N LEU A 77 36.11 7.73 12.47
CA LEU A 77 36.30 8.76 11.45
C LEU A 77 35.70 10.11 11.88
N ALA A 78 34.50 10.10 12.46
CA ALA A 78 33.82 11.32 12.92
C ALA A 78 34.58 12.10 14.01
N LEU A 79 35.47 11.42 14.73
CA LEU A 79 36.29 12.02 15.79
C LEU A 79 37.57 12.69 15.27
N VAL A 80 37.96 12.45 14.01
CA VAL A 80 39.25 12.95 13.46
C VAL A 80 39.26 14.47 13.32
N ASN A 81 38.25 15.06 12.67
CA ASN A 81 38.09 16.51 12.51
C ASN A 81 36.64 16.84 12.08
N SER A 82 36.33 18.12 11.89
CA SER A 82 34.99 18.59 11.48
C SER A 82 34.54 18.06 10.11
N ASP A 83 35.46 17.94 9.15
CA ASP A 83 35.12 17.51 7.79
C ASP A 83 34.88 16.00 7.75
N CYS A 84 35.69 15.21 8.47
CA CYS A 84 35.47 13.78 8.65
C CYS A 84 34.17 13.50 9.39
N ARG A 85 33.80 14.38 10.34
CA ARG A 85 32.49 14.33 10.99
C ARG A 85 31.34 14.58 10.01
N GLN A 86 31.50 15.51 9.07
CA GLN A 86 30.47 15.75 8.08
C GLN A 86 30.35 14.62 7.06
N LEU A 87 31.47 14.00 6.66
CA LEU A 87 31.45 12.75 5.88
C LEU A 87 30.74 11.61 6.62
N ALA A 88 31.03 11.44 7.91
CA ALA A 88 30.35 10.44 8.72
C ALA A 88 28.84 10.72 8.81
N ARG A 89 28.46 11.99 8.97
CA ARG A 89 27.05 12.41 8.98
C ARG A 89 26.35 12.18 7.65
N SER A 90 27.00 12.39 6.51
CA SER A 90 26.42 12.14 5.18
C SER A 90 26.11 10.67 4.93
N CYS A 91 26.70 9.77 5.73
CA CYS A 91 26.39 8.35 5.73
C CYS A 91 25.29 8.02 6.75
N TRP A 92 25.44 8.47 8.00
CA TRP A 92 24.54 8.09 9.10
C TRP A 92 23.17 8.75 9.06
N PHE A 93 23.08 9.96 8.53
CA PHE A 93 21.83 10.72 8.46
C PHE A 93 21.24 10.73 7.05
N ALA A 94 21.76 9.92 6.12
CA ALA A 94 21.22 9.84 4.76
C ALA A 94 19.74 9.43 4.74
N ASP A 95 19.34 8.57 5.69
CA ASP A 95 17.98 8.10 5.90
C ASP A 95 17.58 8.27 7.36
N VAL A 96 16.55 9.07 7.62
CA VAL A 96 16.07 9.41 8.96
C VAL A 96 14.61 9.01 9.11
N CYS A 97 14.31 8.28 10.18
CA CYS A 97 12.95 7.96 10.60
C CYS A 97 12.58 8.81 11.83
N PHE A 98 11.51 9.60 11.72
CA PHE A 98 10.87 10.25 12.86
C PHE A 98 9.75 9.35 13.37
N ASP A 99 10.00 8.73 14.52
CA ASP A 99 9.18 7.68 15.12
C ASP A 99 8.51 8.09 16.42
N TYR A 100 8.46 9.39 16.72
CA TYR A 100 7.96 9.94 17.99
C TYR A 100 8.82 9.60 19.22
N GLY A 101 9.89 8.80 19.08
CA GLY A 101 10.75 8.37 20.17
C GLY A 101 11.74 9.44 20.67
N PRO A 102 12.41 9.19 21.81
CA PRO A 102 13.30 10.18 22.42
C PRO A 102 14.47 10.62 21.52
N ARG A 103 15.05 9.68 20.76
CA ARG A 103 16.18 9.98 19.85
C ARG A 103 15.74 10.77 18.62
N SER A 104 14.59 10.43 18.05
CA SER A 104 14.06 11.17 16.90
C SER A 104 13.63 12.58 17.32
N ASN A 105 13.00 12.75 18.49
CA ASN A 105 12.69 14.07 19.05
C ASN A 105 13.94 14.90 19.37
N GLN A 106 15.03 14.27 19.85
CA GLN A 106 16.30 14.97 20.06
C GLN A 106 16.90 15.45 18.73
N LEU A 107 16.87 14.61 17.68
CA LEU A 107 17.30 15.00 16.34
C LEU A 107 16.43 16.11 15.77
N LEU A 108 15.11 15.99 15.93
CA LEU A 108 14.12 16.97 15.49
C LEU A 108 14.39 18.34 16.12
N SER A 109 14.56 18.39 17.45
CA SER A 109 14.94 19.60 18.19
C SER A 109 16.30 20.18 17.73
N HIS A 110 17.26 19.32 17.38
CA HIS A 110 18.52 19.76 16.77
C HIS A 110 18.29 20.44 15.42
N LEU A 111 17.50 19.84 14.52
CA LEU A 111 17.23 20.38 13.18
C LEU A 111 16.40 21.67 13.24
N THR A 112 15.45 21.79 14.17
CA THR A 112 14.71 23.04 14.40
C THR A 112 15.65 24.17 14.83
N ARG A 113 16.66 23.88 15.67
CA ARG A 113 17.70 24.87 16.01
C ARG A 113 18.58 25.24 14.81
N GLU A 114 18.88 24.28 13.93
CA GLU A 114 19.59 24.57 12.67
C GLU A 114 18.77 25.52 11.78
N ALA A 115 17.43 25.37 11.75
CA ALA A 115 16.53 26.26 11.03
C ALA A 115 16.59 27.70 11.56
N CYS A 116 16.49 27.88 12.88
CA CYS A 116 16.65 29.19 13.51
C CYS A 116 18.03 29.81 13.19
N ALA A 117 19.10 29.01 13.25
CA ALA A 117 20.46 29.47 12.94
C ALA A 117 20.63 29.86 11.47
N LYS A 118 19.92 29.21 10.54
CA LYS A 118 19.95 29.55 9.11
C LYS A 118 19.21 30.86 8.79
N GLN A 119 18.21 31.22 9.58
CA GLN A 119 17.49 32.49 9.42
C GLN A 119 18.28 33.69 9.97
N ASN A 120 19.10 33.48 11.01
CA ASN A 120 19.90 34.54 11.61
C ASN A 120 21.09 34.95 10.70
N LYS A 121 21.02 36.15 10.12
CA LYS A 121 22.05 36.70 9.22
C LYS A 121 23.33 37.13 9.94
N ASP A 122 23.28 37.31 11.27
CA ASP A 122 24.40 37.84 12.07
C ASP A 122 25.38 36.76 12.54
N THR A 123 25.25 35.51 12.07
CA THR A 123 26.15 34.41 12.48
C THR A 123 27.29 34.27 11.46
N PRO A 124 28.52 34.77 11.73
CA PRO A 124 29.58 34.89 10.74
C PRO A 124 30.16 33.55 10.27
N ILE A 125 30.02 32.48 11.07
CA ILE A 125 30.49 31.14 10.73
C ILE A 125 29.44 30.12 11.19
N ARG A 126 28.63 29.60 10.26
CA ARG A 126 27.70 28.50 10.57
C ARG A 126 28.45 27.16 10.53
N PRO A 127 28.33 26.26 11.51
CA PRO A 127 28.94 24.94 11.42
C PRO A 127 28.29 24.11 10.28
N PRO A 128 28.93 23.03 9.81
CA PRO A 128 28.28 22.11 8.89
C PRO A 128 27.10 21.44 9.62
N PHE A 129 25.93 21.55 8.98
CA PHE A 129 24.63 21.17 9.53
C PHE A 129 24.33 19.69 9.27
N ILE A 130 23.51 19.08 10.13
CA ILE A 130 23.03 17.71 9.92
C ILE A 130 21.98 17.72 8.80
N GLY A 131 21.14 18.75 8.72
CA GLY A 131 20.08 18.86 7.71
C GLY A 131 20.57 18.70 6.26
N SER A 132 21.78 19.17 5.93
CA SER A 132 22.38 19.02 4.59
C SER A 132 22.72 17.58 4.22
N CYS A 133 22.82 16.68 5.19
CA CYS A 133 23.14 15.27 4.99
C CYS A 133 21.90 14.39 4.78
N ILE A 134 20.70 14.91 5.06
CA ILE A 134 19.47 14.12 5.02
C ILE A 134 18.93 14.07 3.59
N ARG A 135 18.72 12.84 3.08
CA ARG A 135 18.21 12.58 1.72
C ARG A 135 16.84 11.90 1.73
N ARG A 136 16.58 11.07 2.74
CA ARG A 136 15.30 10.38 2.93
C ARG A 136 14.76 10.68 4.31
N VAL A 137 13.48 11.05 4.36
CA VAL A 137 12.73 11.21 5.61
C VAL A 137 11.56 10.25 5.59
N THR A 138 11.45 9.46 6.65
CA THR A 138 10.28 8.64 6.95
C THR A 138 9.61 9.17 8.21
N VAL A 139 8.33 9.52 8.14
CA VAL A 139 7.51 9.86 9.31
C VAL A 139 6.60 8.68 9.60
N ARG A 140 6.85 8.01 10.74
CA ARG A 140 6.11 6.83 11.19
C ARG A 140 6.21 6.75 12.69
N SER A 141 5.32 7.46 13.36
CA SER A 141 5.17 7.49 14.81
C SER A 141 4.97 6.06 15.34
N ASP A 142 5.84 5.61 16.23
CA ASP A 142 5.73 4.31 16.87
C ASP A 142 4.64 4.35 17.95
N ARG A 143 3.79 3.33 17.96
CA ARG A 143 2.67 3.22 18.89
C ARG A 143 3.11 3.36 20.35
N ASP A 144 4.19 2.70 20.72
CA ASP A 144 4.63 2.65 22.11
C ASP A 144 5.18 4.02 22.54
N TYR A 145 5.92 4.70 21.65
CA TYR A 145 6.40 6.06 21.94
C TYR A 145 5.27 7.10 22.00
N VAL A 146 4.26 7.00 21.14
CA VAL A 146 3.08 7.89 21.21
C VAL A 146 2.31 7.63 22.52
N ALA A 147 2.14 6.35 22.90
CA ALA A 147 1.49 5.98 24.15
C ALA A 147 2.27 6.48 25.37
N ASP A 148 3.60 6.38 25.38
CA ASP A 148 4.45 6.86 26.47
C ASP A 148 4.36 8.40 26.64
N VAL A 149 4.40 9.15 25.53
CA VAL A 149 4.28 10.61 25.55
C VAL A 149 2.89 11.04 26.00
N HIS A 150 1.84 10.35 25.54
CA HIS A 150 0.44 10.61 25.87
C HIS A 150 -0.12 9.58 26.85
N SER A 151 0.63 9.30 27.93
CA SER A 151 0.34 8.22 28.89
C SER A 151 -1.03 8.35 29.55
N GLU A 152 -1.47 9.57 29.90
CA GLU A 152 -2.80 9.80 30.47
C GLU A 152 -3.94 9.42 29.51
N LEU A 153 -3.78 9.75 28.22
CA LEU A 153 -4.73 9.35 27.18
C LEU A 153 -4.70 7.83 26.95
N TYR A 154 -3.51 7.22 26.97
CA TYR A 154 -3.38 5.76 26.88
C TYR A 154 -4.08 5.07 28.06
N ASP A 155 -3.83 5.51 29.29
CA ASP A 155 -4.38 4.91 30.49
C ASP A 155 -5.91 5.07 30.55
N SER A 156 -6.43 6.24 30.16
CA SER A 156 -7.87 6.50 30.13
C SER A 156 -8.62 5.69 29.05
N THR A 157 -7.93 5.16 28.04
CA THR A 157 -8.55 4.38 26.95
C THR A 157 -8.31 2.88 27.09
N ARG A 158 -7.13 2.46 27.56
CA ARG A 158 -6.65 1.07 27.54
C ARG A 158 -5.95 0.61 28.82
N GLY A 159 -5.59 1.54 29.70
CA GLY A 159 -4.93 1.23 30.98
C GLY A 159 -5.90 1.15 32.15
N ASP A 160 -5.34 1.25 33.36
CA ASP A 160 -6.04 0.97 34.62
C ASP A 160 -7.19 1.95 34.90
N THR A 161 -7.10 3.17 34.37
CA THR A 161 -8.10 4.23 34.57
C THR A 161 -9.22 4.22 33.54
N ALA A 162 -9.21 3.28 32.58
CA ALA A 162 -10.20 3.21 31.51
C ALA A 162 -11.64 3.08 32.02
N ARG A 163 -11.85 2.47 33.20
CA ARG A 163 -13.17 2.29 33.82
C ARG A 163 -13.59 3.45 34.73
N THR A 164 -12.67 4.34 35.07
CA THR A 164 -12.90 5.42 36.06
C THR A 164 -12.99 6.80 35.42
N VAL A 165 -12.33 7.01 34.28
CA VAL A 165 -12.34 8.30 33.57
C VAL A 165 -13.63 8.47 32.77
N THR A 166 -14.27 9.63 32.93
CA THR A 166 -15.52 9.99 32.25
C THR A 166 -15.33 10.16 30.74
N ALA A 167 -16.43 10.17 29.98
CA ALA A 167 -16.37 10.42 28.54
C ALA A 167 -15.81 11.83 28.21
N GLN A 168 -16.15 12.82 29.03
CA GLN A 168 -15.73 14.22 28.87
C GLN A 168 -14.23 14.39 29.12
N GLU A 169 -13.72 13.91 30.25
CA GLU A 169 -12.28 13.96 30.57
C GLU A 169 -11.44 13.25 29.49
N ARG A 170 -11.93 12.12 28.96
CA ARG A 170 -11.26 11.41 27.86
C ARG A 170 -11.27 12.23 26.57
N ALA A 171 -12.32 12.99 26.28
CA ALA A 171 -12.37 13.88 25.11
C ALA A 171 -11.37 15.04 25.26
N GLU A 172 -11.20 15.58 26.47
CA GLU A 172 -10.22 16.63 26.77
C GLU A 172 -8.78 16.13 26.61
N LEU A 173 -8.46 14.94 27.14
CA LEU A 173 -7.16 14.29 26.95
C LEU A 173 -6.87 14.01 25.47
N ARG A 174 -7.88 13.58 24.70
CA ARG A 174 -7.74 13.39 23.24
C ARG A 174 -7.42 14.71 22.55
N LYS A 175 -8.17 15.77 22.87
CA LYS A 175 -7.96 17.10 22.29
C LYS A 175 -6.55 17.61 22.60
N ALA A 176 -6.12 17.57 23.87
CA ALA A 176 -4.78 18.02 24.26
C ALA A 176 -3.66 17.23 23.54
N ALA A 177 -3.81 15.92 23.38
CA ALA A 177 -2.84 15.10 22.65
C ALA A 177 -2.81 15.44 21.15
N THR A 178 -3.98 15.67 20.55
CA THR A 178 -4.13 16.11 19.16
C THR A 178 -3.50 17.49 18.94
N ASP A 179 -3.78 18.46 19.79
CA ASP A 179 -3.23 19.81 19.73
C ASP A 179 -1.69 19.74 19.84
N TYR A 180 -1.16 18.96 20.78
CA TYR A 180 0.29 18.74 20.90
C TYR A 180 0.89 18.14 19.62
N TYR A 181 0.23 17.16 19.01
CA TYR A 181 0.72 16.54 17.77
C TYR A 181 0.80 17.56 16.63
N PHE A 182 -0.24 18.35 16.38
CA PHE A 182 -0.24 19.31 15.28
C PHE A 182 0.63 20.54 15.59
N GLU A 183 0.44 21.17 16.74
CA GLU A 183 1.10 22.43 17.07
C GLU A 183 2.59 22.23 17.36
N THR A 184 2.98 21.12 17.99
CA THR A 184 4.37 20.86 18.38
C THR A 184 5.06 19.91 17.42
N HIS A 185 4.54 18.70 17.23
CA HIS A 185 5.26 17.66 16.49
C HIS A 185 5.31 17.95 14.98
N ILE A 186 4.17 18.21 14.33
CA ILE A 186 4.09 18.54 12.90
C ILE A 186 4.83 19.84 12.60
N THR A 187 4.59 20.92 13.35
CA THR A 187 5.32 22.18 13.17
C THR A 187 6.84 22.00 13.25
N SER A 188 7.31 21.19 14.20
CA SER A 188 8.74 20.87 14.33
C SER A 188 9.27 20.09 13.13
N LEU A 189 8.50 19.11 12.63
CA LEU A 189 8.84 18.35 11.42
C LEU A 189 8.96 19.26 10.20
N LEU A 190 7.96 20.10 9.94
CA LEU A 190 7.97 21.03 8.81
C LEU A 190 9.14 22.01 8.89
N THR A 191 9.43 22.52 10.10
CA THR A 191 10.58 23.39 10.35
C THR A 191 11.90 22.68 10.10
N ALA A 192 12.04 21.45 10.56
CA ALA A 192 13.24 20.64 10.33
C ALA A 192 13.44 20.31 8.84
N MET A 193 12.37 20.00 8.10
CA MET A 193 12.45 19.70 6.67
C MET A 193 12.90 20.91 5.84
N SER A 194 12.58 22.13 6.29
CA SER A 194 13.03 23.37 5.63
C SER A 194 14.56 23.53 5.57
N VAL A 195 15.32 22.79 6.39
CA VAL A 195 16.80 22.83 6.39
C VAL A 195 17.47 21.66 5.67
N MET A 196 16.71 20.87 4.91
CA MET A 196 17.19 19.69 4.18
C MET A 196 17.29 19.97 2.66
N PRO A 197 18.34 20.66 2.19
CA PRO A 197 18.48 21.05 0.78
C PRO A 197 18.74 19.88 -0.18
N ASN A 198 19.09 18.70 0.32
CA ASN A 198 19.40 17.51 -0.48
C ASN A 198 18.36 16.39 -0.28
N ILE A 199 17.17 16.73 0.25
CA ILE A 199 16.10 15.74 0.44
C ILE A 199 15.55 15.31 -0.93
N GLU A 200 15.57 14.01 -1.18
CA GLU A 200 15.12 13.38 -2.42
C GLU A 200 13.84 12.57 -2.23
N SER A 201 13.61 12.06 -1.01
CA SER A 201 12.49 11.18 -0.69
C SER A 201 11.80 11.54 0.63
N LEU A 202 10.47 11.65 0.58
CA LEU A 202 9.60 11.77 1.74
C LEU A 202 8.59 10.61 1.75
N VAL A 203 8.53 9.92 2.88
CA VAL A 203 7.57 8.84 3.14
C VAL A 203 6.79 9.15 4.42
N TRP A 204 5.47 9.16 4.33
CA TRP A 204 4.57 9.52 5.41
C TRP A 204 3.59 8.39 5.72
N TYR A 205 3.61 7.87 6.94
CA TYR A 205 2.71 6.80 7.41
C TYR A 205 1.77 7.22 8.53
N ASP A 206 1.96 8.41 9.10
CA ASP A 206 1.11 8.87 10.20
C ASP A 206 -0.29 9.18 9.66
N LYS A 207 -1.29 8.46 10.18
CA LYS A 207 -2.70 8.49 9.74
C LYS A 207 -3.46 9.73 10.25
N MET A 208 -2.82 10.87 10.14
CA MET A 208 -3.28 12.16 10.62
C MET A 208 -3.56 13.08 9.43
N CYS A 209 -4.28 14.17 9.70
CA CYS A 209 -4.58 15.16 8.68
C CYS A 209 -3.32 15.90 8.20
N LEU A 210 -3.24 16.15 6.90
CA LEU A 210 -2.24 16.98 6.25
C LEU A 210 -2.93 18.22 5.69
N ASP A 211 -2.32 19.37 5.94
CA ASP A 211 -2.89 20.69 5.71
C ASP A 211 -2.08 21.50 4.67
N LYS A 212 -2.50 22.75 4.46
CA LYS A 212 -1.81 23.71 3.58
C LYS A 212 -0.35 23.93 3.96
N SER A 213 -0.03 23.94 5.25
CA SER A 213 1.35 24.16 5.72
C SER A 213 2.27 23.00 5.30
N PHE A 214 1.80 21.75 5.40
CA PHE A 214 2.53 20.58 4.94
C PHE A 214 2.86 20.66 3.45
N PHE A 215 1.87 20.87 2.57
CA PHE A 215 2.14 20.88 1.13
C PHE A 215 2.91 22.13 0.67
N LYS A 216 2.77 23.27 1.36
CA LYS A 216 3.64 24.43 1.15
C LYS A 216 5.11 24.12 1.47
N CYS A 217 5.37 23.28 2.47
CA CYS A 217 6.71 22.77 2.75
C CYS A 217 7.17 21.84 1.62
N VAL A 218 6.40 20.78 1.33
CA VAL A 218 6.74 19.75 0.33
C VAL A 218 7.01 20.32 -1.06
N THR A 219 6.21 21.29 -1.53
CA THR A 219 6.37 21.93 -2.84
C THR A 219 7.65 22.75 -3.00
N ARG A 220 8.30 23.12 -1.89
CA ARG A 220 9.57 23.87 -1.88
C ARG A 220 10.80 22.97 -1.76
N LEU A 221 10.60 21.68 -1.47
CA LEU A 221 11.69 20.71 -1.32
C LEU A 221 12.06 20.12 -2.69
N PRO A 222 13.35 19.78 -2.92
CA PRO A 222 13.83 19.17 -4.16
C PRO A 222 13.50 17.67 -4.24
N LEU A 223 12.25 17.31 -3.94
CA LEU A 223 11.81 15.92 -3.88
C LEU A 223 11.73 15.29 -5.27
N HIS A 224 12.15 14.03 -5.34
CA HIS A 224 11.93 13.12 -6.46
C HIS A 224 10.92 12.03 -6.12
N HIS A 225 10.77 11.70 -4.84
CA HIS A 225 9.95 10.60 -4.38
C HIS A 225 9.04 11.05 -3.24
N LEU A 226 7.73 11.05 -3.46
CA LEU A 226 6.72 11.36 -2.44
C LEU A 226 5.79 10.17 -2.24
N LYS A 227 5.71 9.67 -1.01
CA LYS A 227 4.79 8.61 -0.60
C LYS A 227 4.00 9.04 0.62
N ILE A 228 2.69 9.09 0.49
CA ILE A 228 1.74 9.39 1.57
C ILE A 228 0.83 8.18 1.72
N CYS A 229 0.78 7.61 2.91
CA CYS A 229 0.06 6.38 3.20
C CYS A 229 -1.01 6.59 4.27
N ASN A 230 -2.27 6.38 3.88
CA ASN A 230 -3.45 6.38 4.75
C ASN A 230 -3.62 7.68 5.56
N ALA A 231 -3.27 8.81 4.93
CA ALA A 231 -3.37 10.14 5.53
C ALA A 231 -4.69 10.84 5.17
N TYR A 232 -5.08 11.85 5.94
CA TYR A 232 -6.28 12.64 5.68
C TYR A 232 -5.91 13.98 5.06
N ILE A 233 -6.75 14.52 4.18
CA ILE A 233 -6.60 15.88 3.64
C ILE A 233 -7.76 16.72 4.15
N GLY A 234 -7.42 17.85 4.79
CA GLY A 234 -8.35 18.71 5.49
C GLY A 234 -9.27 19.51 4.59
N ASN A 235 -8.88 20.75 4.33
CA ASN A 235 -9.51 21.61 3.35
C ASN A 235 -8.81 21.40 1.99
N PRO A 236 -9.50 20.93 0.95
CA PRO A 236 -8.91 20.83 -0.37
C PRO A 236 -8.65 22.24 -0.92
N TYR A 237 -7.38 22.61 -1.04
CA TYR A 237 -6.97 23.87 -1.67
C TYR A 237 -6.19 23.58 -2.96
N CYS A 238 -6.28 24.50 -3.92
CA CYS A 238 -5.48 24.42 -5.13
C CYS A 238 -4.01 24.75 -4.84
N LEU A 239 -3.10 23.82 -5.12
CA LEU A 239 -1.64 24.04 -4.96
C LEU A 239 -1.12 25.22 -5.79
N ASN A 240 -1.83 25.65 -6.84
CA ASN A 240 -1.50 26.84 -7.64
C ASN A 240 -1.44 28.13 -6.81
N SER A 241 -2.18 28.21 -5.70
CA SER A 241 -2.12 29.34 -4.75
C SER A 241 -0.80 29.41 -3.97
N LEU A 242 0.04 28.35 -4.01
CA LEU A 242 1.30 28.25 -3.27
C LEU A 242 2.53 28.71 -4.07
N GLY A 243 2.34 29.15 -5.32
CA GLY A 243 3.39 29.58 -6.25
C GLY A 243 3.92 28.44 -7.12
N ARG A 244 4.09 28.70 -8.42
CA ARG A 244 4.58 27.72 -9.41
C ARG A 244 6.03 27.31 -9.14
N SER A 245 6.24 26.32 -8.28
CA SER A 245 7.42 25.46 -8.33
C SER A 245 6.99 24.17 -9.03
N VAL A 246 7.55 23.88 -10.21
CA VAL A 246 7.31 22.62 -10.90
C VAL A 246 7.88 21.50 -10.03
N LEU A 247 7.01 20.65 -9.48
CA LEU A 247 7.40 19.50 -8.69
C LEU A 247 8.16 18.51 -9.59
N SER A 248 9.46 18.32 -9.37
CA SER A 248 10.28 17.38 -10.13
C SER A 248 10.15 15.92 -9.64
N LEU A 249 8.93 15.51 -9.31
CA LEU A 249 8.63 14.18 -8.79
C LEU A 249 8.77 13.14 -9.90
N LYS A 250 9.57 12.11 -9.64
CA LYS A 250 9.69 10.90 -10.46
C LYS A 250 8.74 9.82 -9.97
N THR A 251 8.48 9.74 -8.66
CA THR A 251 7.53 8.78 -8.09
C THR A 251 6.57 9.47 -7.15
N LEU A 252 5.28 9.20 -7.33
CA LEU A 252 4.21 9.69 -6.48
C LEU A 252 3.31 8.51 -6.05
N HIS A 253 3.18 8.31 -4.75
CA HIS A 253 2.25 7.36 -4.15
C HIS A 253 1.33 8.10 -3.20
N LEU A 254 0.04 8.10 -3.50
CA LEU A 254 -0.99 8.75 -2.70
C LEU A 254 -2.00 7.70 -2.25
N ASP A 255 -2.07 7.45 -0.96
CA ASP A 255 -3.15 6.74 -0.29
C ASP A 255 -3.76 7.70 0.73
N ILE A 256 -4.84 8.37 0.34
CA ILE A 256 -5.42 9.52 1.06
C ILE A 256 -6.94 9.44 1.17
N LEU A 257 -7.48 10.16 2.16
CA LEU A 257 -8.90 10.27 2.49
C LEU A 257 -9.27 11.74 2.73
N ALA A 258 -10.52 12.12 2.47
CA ALA A 258 -11.01 13.44 2.85
C ALA A 258 -11.21 13.49 4.38
N CYS A 259 -10.90 14.64 5.00
CA CYS A 259 -11.13 14.85 6.42
C CYS A 259 -12.46 15.59 6.62
N TYR A 260 -13.48 14.88 7.10
CA TYR A 260 -14.80 15.47 7.42
C TYR A 260 -14.90 16.02 8.84
N ASP A 261 -13.77 16.34 9.48
CA ASP A 261 -13.79 16.86 10.84
C ASP A 261 -14.20 18.33 10.87
N LYS A 262 -14.94 18.72 11.92
CA LYS A 262 -15.46 20.10 12.09
C LYS A 262 -14.36 21.14 12.25
N VAL A 263 -13.15 20.71 12.65
CA VAL A 263 -11.95 21.56 12.79
C VAL A 263 -11.62 22.34 11.52
N HIS A 264 -12.12 21.89 10.37
CA HIS A 264 -11.87 22.50 9.08
C HIS A 264 -13.04 23.33 8.53
N ALA A 265 -14.12 23.52 9.29
CA ALA A 265 -15.31 24.27 8.84
C ALA A 265 -15.14 25.80 8.96
N ASP A 266 -14.10 26.28 9.66
CA ASP A 266 -14.00 27.69 10.09
C ASP A 266 -12.96 28.53 9.29
N ASP A 267 -12.38 28.01 8.21
CA ASP A 267 -11.33 28.72 7.44
C ASP A 267 -11.87 29.64 6.32
N GLU A 268 -13.19 29.75 6.13
CA GLU A 268 -13.77 30.83 5.30
C GLU A 268 -13.88 32.12 6.12
N ILE A 269 -12.74 32.75 6.40
CA ILE A 269 -12.71 34.19 6.68
C ILE A 269 -12.32 34.88 5.37
N SER A 270 -13.26 35.66 4.85
CA SER A 270 -13.16 36.59 3.74
C SER A 270 -11.82 37.36 3.73
N ASP A 271 -11.08 37.25 2.62
CA ASP A 271 -9.99 38.18 2.27
C ASP A 271 -10.58 39.55 1.84
N ASP A 272 -11.38 40.19 2.70
CA ASP A 272 -11.88 41.56 2.53
C ASP A 272 -11.46 42.42 3.74
N ASP A 273 -10.19 42.78 3.78
CA ASP A 273 -9.67 43.88 4.61
C ASP A 273 -8.51 44.56 3.86
N GLU A 274 -8.80 45.18 2.70
CA GLU A 274 -8.00 46.31 2.23
C GLU A 274 -8.62 47.61 2.76
N VAL A 275 -8.01 48.11 3.83
CA VAL A 275 -8.23 49.44 4.39
C VAL A 275 -7.86 50.50 3.36
N CYS A 276 -8.85 51.26 2.89
CA CYS A 276 -8.64 52.59 2.31
C CYS A 276 -9.27 53.61 3.26
N GLU A 277 -8.47 54.25 4.11
CA GLU A 277 -8.84 55.53 4.74
C GLU A 277 -8.18 56.68 3.98
N ASP A 278 -8.93 57.79 3.91
CA ASP A 278 -8.59 59.16 3.52
C ASP A 278 -8.71 59.54 2.02
N ASP A 279 -9.81 60.21 1.63
CA ASP A 279 -9.84 61.69 1.53
C ASP A 279 -11.17 62.26 0.99
N GLU A 280 -11.70 63.22 1.74
CA GLU A 280 -12.52 64.41 1.39
C GLU A 280 -13.63 64.39 0.30
N MET A 281 -14.86 64.67 0.78
CA MET A 281 -15.87 65.65 0.29
C MET A 281 -16.04 65.86 -1.23
N CYS A 282 -17.28 65.67 -1.71
CA CYS A 282 -18.02 66.68 -2.49
C CYS A 282 -19.52 66.32 -2.56
N GLU A 283 -20.34 67.36 -2.51
CA GLU A 283 -21.81 67.39 -2.50
C GLU A 283 -22.41 67.27 -3.91
N ASP A 284 -23.73 67.08 -3.93
CA ASP A 284 -24.73 67.58 -4.90
C ASP A 284 -25.27 66.71 -6.06
N ASP A 285 -26.58 66.92 -6.25
CA ASP A 285 -27.44 66.83 -7.44
C ASP A 285 -28.27 65.57 -7.76
N GLU A 286 -29.51 65.61 -7.24
CA GLU A 286 -30.81 65.66 -7.96
C GLU A 286 -31.11 64.82 -9.24
N ILE A 287 -32.23 64.08 -9.16
CA ILE A 287 -33.36 63.87 -10.14
C ILE A 287 -32.98 63.20 -11.50
N SER A 288 -33.63 62.15 -12.02
CA SER A 288 -34.96 62.02 -12.66
C SER A 288 -35.15 60.55 -13.10
N GLU A 289 -36.26 59.88 -12.82
CA GLU A 289 -37.42 59.63 -13.72
C GLU A 289 -37.16 58.83 -15.01
N ASP A 290 -38.04 57.82 -15.19
CA ASP A 290 -38.57 57.19 -16.40
C ASP A 290 -37.75 56.14 -17.19
N ASP A 291 -38.31 54.92 -17.32
CA ASP A 291 -38.95 54.48 -18.58
C ASP A 291 -39.60 53.07 -18.49
N GLU A 292 -40.93 53.09 -18.68
CA GLU A 292 -41.86 52.19 -19.40
C GLU A 292 -41.67 50.66 -19.52
N ILE A 293 -42.63 49.94 -18.91
CA ILE A 293 -43.66 49.04 -19.50
C ILE A 293 -43.29 48.19 -20.75
N CYS A 294 -43.45 46.85 -20.62
CA CYS A 294 -44.31 46.06 -21.52
C CYS A 294 -44.93 44.86 -20.77
N GLU A 295 -46.26 44.80 -20.74
CA GLU A 295 -47.06 43.61 -20.42
C GLU A 295 -47.31 42.78 -21.70
N ASP A 296 -47.99 41.64 -21.51
CA ASP A 296 -48.68 40.77 -22.47
C ASP A 296 -47.97 39.46 -22.86
N ASP A 297 -48.40 38.34 -22.27
CA ASP A 297 -49.36 37.44 -22.95
C ASP A 297 -49.79 36.27 -22.03
N GLU A 298 -51.09 36.22 -21.72
CA GLU A 298 -51.81 35.09 -21.16
C GLU A 298 -51.95 33.92 -22.16
N MET A 299 -52.17 32.71 -21.64
CA MET A 299 -53.33 31.82 -21.91
C MET A 299 -52.95 30.34 -21.79
N GLY A 300 -53.66 29.60 -20.94
CA GLY A 300 -53.69 28.13 -20.97
C GLY A 300 -54.10 27.41 -19.68
N GLU A 301 -55.31 27.67 -19.17
CA GLU A 301 -56.12 26.70 -18.42
C GLU A 301 -56.51 25.53 -19.38
N ASP A 302 -56.85 24.28 -19.06
CA ASP A 302 -57.38 23.54 -17.91
C ASP A 302 -57.04 22.05 -18.15
N ASP A 303 -57.02 21.21 -17.11
CA ASP A 303 -57.77 19.94 -17.12
C ASP A 303 -57.85 19.35 -15.71
N GLU A 304 -59.09 19.08 -15.32
CA GLU A 304 -59.63 18.86 -13.99
C GLU A 304 -59.96 17.36 -13.77
N MET A 305 -60.19 17.00 -12.50
CA MET A 305 -61.04 15.90 -11.98
C MET A 305 -60.41 14.53 -11.65
N GLY A 306 -60.55 14.19 -10.36
CA GLY A 306 -60.50 12.83 -9.84
C GLY A 306 -60.49 12.69 -8.31
N GLU A 307 -61.46 13.30 -7.61
CA GLU A 307 -61.90 12.86 -6.27
C GLU A 307 -62.65 11.50 -6.43
N ASP A 308 -62.69 10.51 -5.54
CA ASP A 308 -63.10 10.50 -4.12
C ASP A 308 -62.93 9.08 -3.51
N ASP A 309 -63.17 8.99 -2.19
CA ASP A 309 -63.61 7.82 -1.37
C ASP A 309 -62.63 7.11 -0.42
N GLU A 310 -62.44 7.78 0.73
CA GLU A 310 -62.90 7.42 2.08
C GLU A 310 -62.50 6.09 2.81
N LEU A 311 -61.95 6.35 4.02
CA LEU A 311 -62.23 5.73 5.34
C LEU A 311 -61.77 4.30 5.64
N TYR A 312 -60.73 4.20 6.49
CA TYR A 312 -60.84 3.65 7.87
C TYR A 312 -59.88 4.41 8.80
N LYS A 313 -60.43 5.03 9.84
CA LYS A 313 -59.71 5.58 11.03
C LYS A 313 -59.85 4.60 12.20
N GLU A 314 -59.01 4.84 13.21
CA GLU A 314 -58.90 4.22 14.56
C GLU A 314 -57.69 3.27 14.65
N GLU A 315 -56.68 3.46 15.50
CA GLU A 315 -56.63 4.06 16.85
C GLU A 315 -55.22 4.59 17.19
N GLU A 316 -55.20 5.50 18.16
CA GLU A 316 -54.10 6.30 18.73
C GLU A 316 -52.93 5.49 19.33
N LEU A 317 -51.71 6.05 19.33
CA LEU A 317 -51.03 6.54 20.55
C LEU A 317 -49.64 7.12 20.25
N GLU A 318 -49.34 8.18 21.00
CA GLU A 318 -48.21 9.11 20.96
C GLU A 318 -46.84 8.46 21.22
N ASP A 319 -45.81 8.95 20.54
CA ASP A 319 -44.51 9.27 21.14
C ASP A 319 -43.84 10.38 20.32
N ASP A 320 -43.83 11.57 20.90
CA ASP A 320 -43.08 12.75 20.45
C ASP A 320 -41.56 12.49 20.56
N GLU A 321 -40.90 12.24 19.43
CA GLU A 321 -39.52 12.69 19.22
C GLU A 321 -39.44 13.29 17.80
N LEU A 322 -39.71 14.60 17.73
CA LEU A 322 -39.16 15.48 16.70
C LEU A 322 -37.63 15.32 16.74
N TYR A 323 -37.10 14.39 15.93
CA TYR A 323 -35.74 14.52 15.45
C TYR A 323 -35.77 15.72 14.52
N ASP A 324 -35.26 16.85 15.01
CA ASP A 324 -34.88 17.98 14.18
C ASP A 324 -34.10 17.41 13.00
N ASP A 325 -34.73 17.43 11.84
CA ASP A 325 -34.19 17.10 10.53
C ASP A 325 -33.27 18.25 10.11
N ASP A 326 -32.33 18.63 11.00
CA ASP A 326 -31.08 19.28 10.65
C ASP A 326 -30.25 18.24 9.91
N GLU A 327 -30.72 17.95 8.69
CA GLU A 327 -30.02 17.32 7.61
C GLU A 327 -28.68 18.03 7.51
N LEU A 328 -27.68 17.44 8.17
CA LEU A 328 -26.32 17.92 8.22
C LEU A 328 -25.81 18.03 6.77
N ALA A 329 -25.92 19.22 6.21
CA ALA A 329 -25.20 19.64 5.02
C ALA A 329 -23.70 19.69 5.39
N TRP A 330 -23.08 18.52 5.56
CA TRP A 330 -21.63 18.41 5.57
C TRP A 330 -21.20 18.82 4.17
N GLU A 331 -20.68 20.05 4.04
CA GLU A 331 -20.02 20.50 2.82
C GLU A 331 -19.06 19.41 2.34
N ASN A 332 -19.36 18.88 1.15
CA ASN A 332 -18.68 17.74 0.61
C ASN A 332 -17.28 18.19 0.17
N LYS A 333 -16.25 17.84 0.95
CA LYS A 333 -14.87 18.27 0.67
C LYS A 333 -14.30 17.48 -0.48
N ASP A 334 -14.36 18.07 -1.67
CA ASP A 334 -13.88 17.44 -2.87
C ASP A 334 -12.34 17.49 -2.99
N LEU A 335 -11.68 16.32 -3.04
CA LEU A 335 -10.24 16.21 -3.25
C LEU A 335 -9.82 16.41 -4.70
N LEU A 336 -10.76 16.42 -5.66
CA LEU A 336 -10.45 16.48 -7.08
C LEU A 336 -9.63 17.72 -7.50
N PRO A 337 -9.90 18.96 -7.04
CA PRO A 337 -9.10 20.13 -7.41
C PRO A 337 -7.64 20.01 -6.93
N PHE A 338 -7.44 19.53 -5.71
CA PHE A 338 -6.11 19.26 -5.15
C PHE A 338 -5.37 18.22 -5.99
N MET A 339 -6.02 17.09 -6.29
CA MET A 339 -5.44 16.00 -7.08
C MET A 339 -5.08 16.45 -8.50
N SER A 340 -5.99 17.17 -9.17
CA SER A 340 -5.77 17.68 -10.52
C SER A 340 -4.54 18.59 -10.56
N CYS A 341 -4.46 19.53 -9.61
CA CYS A 341 -3.35 20.46 -9.52
C CYS A 341 -2.01 19.75 -9.24
N LEU A 342 -1.99 18.78 -8.33
CA LEU A 342 -0.79 18.02 -7.99
C LEU A 342 -0.28 17.20 -9.17
N LEU A 343 -1.17 16.45 -9.84
CA LEU A 343 -0.80 15.59 -10.97
C LEU A 343 -0.35 16.41 -12.18
N GLN A 344 -1.04 17.51 -12.50
CA GLN A 344 -0.60 18.41 -13.55
C GLN A 344 0.79 18.99 -13.25
N GLY A 345 1.04 19.38 -12.00
CA GLY A 345 2.30 19.97 -11.55
C GLY A 345 3.53 19.07 -11.65
N CYS A 346 3.36 17.75 -11.70
CA CYS A 346 4.46 16.77 -11.83
C CYS A 346 4.36 15.83 -13.06
N SER A 347 3.33 16.01 -13.90
CA SER A 347 3.05 15.15 -15.08
C SER A 347 4.26 14.86 -15.96
N ALA A 348 5.05 15.90 -16.30
CA ALA A 348 6.19 15.79 -17.23
C ALA A 348 7.40 15.00 -16.67
N THR A 349 7.52 14.85 -15.35
CA THR A 349 8.65 14.16 -14.70
C THR A 349 8.28 12.82 -14.10
N LEU A 350 6.99 12.53 -13.93
CA LEU A 350 6.51 11.31 -13.29
C LEU A 350 6.87 10.07 -14.13
N GLN A 351 7.46 9.10 -13.46
CA GLN A 351 7.78 7.78 -13.98
C GLN A 351 6.91 6.70 -13.32
N HIS A 352 6.56 6.89 -12.03
CA HIS A 352 5.71 6.00 -11.26
C HIS A 352 4.60 6.78 -10.55
N LEU A 353 3.36 6.37 -10.77
CA LEU A 353 2.18 6.94 -10.15
C LEU A 353 1.35 5.83 -9.51
N THR A 354 1.03 5.99 -8.22
CA THR A 354 0.04 5.17 -7.50
C THR A 354 -0.99 6.08 -6.85
N ILE A 355 -2.26 5.82 -7.11
CA ILE A 355 -3.38 6.58 -6.53
C ILE A 355 -4.35 5.62 -5.86
N ARG A 356 -4.61 5.87 -4.58
CA ARG A 356 -5.61 5.24 -3.73
C ARG A 356 -6.35 6.35 -3.00
N CYS A 357 -7.56 6.65 -3.47
CA CYS A 357 -8.43 7.63 -2.83
C CYS A 357 -9.75 6.94 -2.54
N LYS A 358 -10.22 6.96 -1.28
CA LYS A 358 -11.45 6.26 -0.87
C LYS A 358 -12.60 7.20 -0.51
N ASP A 359 -12.45 8.48 -0.79
CA ASP A 359 -13.47 9.52 -0.60
C ASP A 359 -13.52 10.39 -1.84
N SER A 360 -14.40 10.04 -2.78
CA SER A 360 -14.96 11.05 -3.68
C SER A 360 -16.42 11.21 -3.29
N ALA A 361 -16.76 12.45 -2.94
CA ALA A 361 -18.10 12.97 -3.05
C ALA A 361 -18.74 12.47 -4.35
N ARG A 362 -20.01 12.04 -4.30
CA ARG A 362 -20.71 11.56 -5.50
C ARG A 362 -20.74 12.67 -6.58
N TYR A 363 -20.52 12.26 -7.83
CA TYR A 363 -20.88 12.90 -9.12
C TYR A 363 -19.81 13.65 -9.92
N GLU A 364 -18.65 14.03 -9.36
CA GLU A 364 -17.61 14.72 -10.14
C GLU A 364 -16.42 13.81 -10.52
N LEU A 365 -15.83 14.09 -11.68
CA LEU A 365 -14.72 13.32 -12.25
C LEU A 365 -13.45 14.16 -12.22
N LEU A 366 -12.34 13.56 -11.79
CA LEU A 366 -11.00 14.11 -11.93
C LEU A 366 -10.73 14.40 -13.40
N SER A 367 -10.63 15.69 -13.71
CA SER A 367 -10.34 16.19 -15.03
C SER A 367 -9.04 16.98 -15.03
N PHE A 368 -8.29 16.90 -16.13
CA PHE A 368 -7.18 17.80 -16.42
C PHE A 368 -7.63 19.02 -17.23
N GLY A 369 -8.94 19.27 -17.32
CA GLY A 369 -9.54 20.34 -18.12
C GLY A 369 -9.49 20.04 -19.62
N HIS A 370 -9.54 21.10 -20.44
CA HIS A 370 -9.61 20.96 -21.90
C HIS A 370 -8.27 20.56 -22.58
N LYS A 371 -7.15 20.61 -21.86
CA LYS A 371 -5.83 20.26 -22.41
C LYS A 371 -5.32 18.98 -21.72
N PRO A 372 -4.94 17.95 -22.49
CA PRO A 372 -4.36 16.74 -21.90
C PRO A 372 -3.03 17.08 -21.20
N ALA A 373 -2.81 16.47 -20.04
CA ALA A 373 -1.53 16.56 -19.35
C ALA A 373 -0.51 15.62 -20.02
N ASP A 374 0.74 16.05 -20.11
CA ASP A 374 1.81 15.26 -20.73
C ASP A 374 2.48 14.35 -19.70
N PHE A 375 2.26 13.05 -19.84
CA PHE A 375 2.87 12.00 -19.04
C PHE A 375 3.94 11.21 -19.83
N GLY A 376 4.72 11.89 -20.68
CA GLY A 376 5.69 11.26 -21.58
C GLY A 376 6.78 10.38 -20.92
N GLN A 377 6.99 10.48 -19.60
CA GLN A 377 7.93 9.63 -18.85
C GLN A 377 7.25 8.53 -18.02
N LEU A 378 5.92 8.49 -17.96
CA LEU A 378 5.18 7.61 -17.07
C LEU A 378 5.26 6.16 -17.58
N GLN A 379 5.83 5.29 -16.76
CA GLN A 379 6.03 3.87 -17.08
C GLN A 379 5.22 2.96 -16.15
N HIS A 380 4.91 3.41 -14.94
CA HIS A 380 4.18 2.62 -13.96
C HIS A 380 2.96 3.39 -13.46
N LEU A 381 1.77 2.88 -13.77
CA LEU A 381 0.50 3.44 -13.33
C LEU A 381 -0.25 2.40 -12.50
N ASN A 382 -0.57 2.74 -11.26
CA ASN A 382 -1.33 1.89 -10.37
C ASN A 382 -2.53 2.64 -9.78
N LEU A 383 -3.72 2.22 -10.18
CA LEU A 383 -5.00 2.77 -9.74
C LEU A 383 -5.78 1.79 -8.86
N SER A 384 -5.16 0.69 -8.44
CA SER A 384 -5.78 -0.31 -7.56
C SER A 384 -6.04 0.31 -6.18
N GLY A 385 -7.32 0.48 -5.84
CA GLY A 385 -7.76 1.19 -4.63
C GLY A 385 -8.42 2.55 -4.86
N CYS A 386 -8.59 3.00 -6.11
CA CYS A 386 -9.37 4.19 -6.45
C CYS A 386 -10.82 3.83 -6.83
N LEU A 387 -11.76 4.71 -6.51
CA LEU A 387 -13.07 4.79 -7.19
C LEU A 387 -12.85 5.46 -8.57
N ASP A 388 -13.57 5.05 -9.61
CA ASP A 388 -13.23 5.29 -11.04
C ASP A 388 -13.46 6.72 -11.56
N ASP A 389 -13.21 7.71 -10.72
CA ASP A 389 -13.67 9.09 -10.93
C ASP A 389 -12.67 9.87 -11.79
N LEU A 390 -12.35 9.36 -12.97
CA LEU A 390 -11.51 10.00 -13.98
C LEU A 390 -12.35 10.26 -15.23
N ASP A 391 -12.24 11.45 -15.79
CA ASP A 391 -12.89 11.79 -17.06
C ASP A 391 -12.16 11.18 -18.27
N THR A 392 -12.74 11.31 -19.46
CA THR A 392 -12.17 10.74 -20.69
C THR A 392 -10.85 11.40 -21.07
N VAL A 393 -10.63 12.68 -20.74
CA VAL A 393 -9.40 13.42 -21.04
C VAL A 393 -8.26 12.94 -20.15
N ALA A 394 -8.51 12.78 -18.85
CA ALA A 394 -7.55 12.29 -17.88
C ALA A 394 -7.14 10.85 -18.21
N TRP A 395 -8.10 9.97 -18.52
CA TRP A 395 -7.80 8.61 -18.99
C TRP A 395 -6.96 8.61 -20.27
N SER A 396 -7.30 9.44 -21.24
CA SER A 396 -6.55 9.51 -22.51
C SER A 396 -5.12 10.03 -22.30
N SER A 397 -4.93 10.95 -21.35
CA SER A 397 -3.62 11.48 -20.96
C SER A 397 -2.75 10.39 -20.31
N LEU A 398 -3.35 9.57 -19.43
CA LEU A 398 -2.64 8.47 -18.76
C LEU A 398 -2.34 7.31 -19.70
N LEU A 399 -3.29 6.91 -20.54
CA LEU A 399 -3.16 5.79 -21.47
C LEU A 399 -2.31 6.11 -22.71
N SER A 400 -2.00 7.37 -22.99
CA SER A 400 -1.05 7.74 -24.05
C SER A 400 0.43 7.60 -23.63
N SER A 401 0.67 7.34 -22.34
CA SER A 401 2.01 7.20 -21.77
C SER A 401 2.70 5.89 -22.19
N PRO A 402 4.05 5.82 -22.20
CA PRO A 402 4.80 4.60 -22.53
C PRO A 402 4.80 3.58 -21.36
N LEU A 403 3.60 3.17 -20.94
CA LEU A 403 3.37 2.31 -19.78
C LEU A 403 4.01 0.93 -19.97
N ARG A 404 4.79 0.51 -18.97
CA ARG A 404 5.31 -0.85 -18.79
C ARG A 404 4.49 -1.64 -17.77
N HIS A 405 3.89 -0.94 -16.80
CA HIS A 405 3.03 -1.51 -15.78
C HIS A 405 1.73 -0.72 -15.68
N LEU A 406 0.61 -1.42 -15.73
CA LEU A 406 -0.73 -0.86 -15.56
C LEU A 406 -1.54 -1.72 -14.59
N ALA A 407 -1.93 -1.14 -13.45
CA ALA A 407 -2.95 -1.70 -12.58
C ALA A 407 -4.24 -0.88 -12.69
N LEU A 408 -5.31 -1.56 -13.10
CA LEU A 408 -6.63 -0.98 -13.32
C LEU A 408 -7.31 -0.62 -11.99
N PRO A 409 -8.31 0.28 -12.03
CA PRO A 409 -9.10 0.63 -10.84
C PRO A 409 -10.01 -0.52 -10.38
N ASN A 410 -10.64 -0.35 -9.21
CA ASN A 410 -11.45 -1.39 -8.58
C ASN A 410 -12.85 -1.54 -9.21
N SER A 411 -13.28 -0.57 -9.99
CA SER A 411 -14.49 -0.63 -10.80
C SER A 411 -14.14 -0.21 -12.24
N TYR A 412 -15.11 -0.29 -13.17
CA TYR A 412 -14.91 0.26 -14.52
C TYR A 412 -16.00 1.30 -14.85
N SER A 413 -15.62 2.57 -14.94
CA SER A 413 -16.52 3.66 -15.33
C SER A 413 -16.76 3.68 -16.84
N ARG A 414 -17.81 4.39 -17.26
CA ARG A 414 -18.12 4.58 -18.68
C ARG A 414 -17.00 5.30 -19.42
N SER A 415 -16.41 6.33 -18.80
CA SER A 415 -15.26 7.07 -19.34
C SER A 415 -14.06 6.16 -19.54
N PHE A 416 -13.73 5.32 -18.54
CA PHE A 416 -12.66 4.34 -18.65
C PHE A 416 -12.87 3.37 -19.83
N ILE A 417 -14.08 2.76 -19.93
CA ILE A 417 -14.40 1.82 -21.02
C ILE A 417 -14.29 2.49 -22.39
N GLN A 418 -14.71 3.75 -22.52
CA GLN A 418 -14.54 4.52 -23.76
C GLN A 418 -13.06 4.72 -24.08
N SER A 419 -12.25 5.12 -23.10
CA SER A 419 -10.83 5.39 -23.28
C SER A 419 -10.02 4.14 -23.63
N ILE A 420 -10.26 2.98 -23.01
CA ILE A 420 -9.55 1.74 -23.40
C ILE A 420 -9.97 1.22 -24.78
N ASN A 421 -11.19 1.50 -25.23
CA ASN A 421 -11.63 1.12 -26.57
C ASN A 421 -10.99 2.03 -27.63
N ALA A 422 -10.78 3.31 -27.31
CA ALA A 422 -10.18 4.29 -28.19
C ALA A 422 -8.63 4.28 -28.17
N CYS A 423 -8.01 3.77 -27.11
CA CYS A 423 -6.56 3.79 -26.97
C CYS A 423 -5.86 2.90 -28.01
N GLN A 424 -4.70 3.35 -28.48
CA GLN A 424 -3.79 2.50 -29.24
C GLN A 424 -3.26 1.37 -28.34
N PRO A 425 -2.86 0.22 -28.91
CA PRO A 425 -2.18 -0.82 -28.15
C PRO A 425 -0.96 -0.27 -27.42
N LEU A 426 -0.83 -0.62 -26.13
CA LEU A 426 0.29 -0.23 -25.29
C LEU A 426 1.47 -1.17 -25.54
N ASP A 427 2.25 -0.88 -26.58
CA ASP A 427 3.30 -1.77 -27.09
C ASP A 427 4.42 -2.06 -26.06
N GLN A 428 4.65 -1.14 -25.11
CA GLN A 428 5.65 -1.31 -24.05
C GLN A 428 5.11 -2.02 -22.80
N LEU A 429 3.81 -2.33 -22.77
CA LEU A 429 3.16 -2.90 -21.58
C LEU A 429 3.65 -4.31 -21.31
N GLN A 430 4.27 -4.51 -20.15
CA GLN A 430 4.81 -5.80 -19.70
C GLN A 430 3.98 -6.41 -18.60
N THR A 431 3.33 -5.59 -17.76
CA THR A 431 2.52 -6.04 -16.63
C THR A 431 1.14 -5.41 -16.67
N LEU A 432 0.11 -6.25 -16.56
CA LEU A 432 -1.28 -5.83 -16.43
C LEU A 432 -1.89 -6.44 -15.17
N VAL A 433 -2.52 -5.60 -14.34
CA VAL A 433 -3.18 -6.02 -13.09
C VAL A 433 -4.62 -5.57 -13.11
N LEU A 434 -5.53 -6.52 -12.88
CA LEU A 434 -6.97 -6.30 -12.77
C LEU A 434 -7.37 -6.64 -11.33
N PRO A 435 -7.71 -5.65 -10.49
CA PRO A 435 -8.17 -5.92 -9.12
C PRO A 435 -9.51 -6.66 -9.07
N PHE A 436 -10.34 -6.51 -10.10
CA PHE A 436 -11.65 -7.17 -10.24
C PHE A 436 -11.91 -7.56 -11.69
N PHE A 437 -12.66 -8.64 -11.90
CA PHE A 437 -13.13 -9.00 -13.25
C PHE A 437 -14.53 -9.60 -13.19
N GLY A 438 -15.56 -8.80 -13.52
CA GLY A 438 -16.95 -9.25 -13.58
C GLY A 438 -17.86 -8.83 -12.42
N TYR A 439 -17.40 -7.96 -11.50
CA TYR A 439 -18.10 -7.58 -10.26
C TYR A 439 -19.51 -6.97 -10.45
N LYS A 440 -19.79 -6.27 -11.57
CA LYS A 440 -21.12 -5.67 -11.89
C LYS A 440 -21.81 -6.32 -13.09
N GLY A 441 -21.48 -7.59 -13.38
CA GLY A 441 -22.07 -8.38 -14.45
C GLY A 441 -21.35 -8.27 -15.80
N GLU A 442 -21.83 -9.07 -16.76
CA GLU A 442 -21.19 -9.34 -18.05
C GLU A 442 -20.94 -8.10 -18.93
N ARG A 443 -21.62 -6.97 -18.71
CA ARG A 443 -21.65 -5.85 -19.65
C ARG A 443 -20.29 -5.23 -19.97
N GLN A 444 -19.38 -5.17 -18.99
CA GLN A 444 -18.05 -4.56 -19.16
C GLN A 444 -16.98 -5.59 -19.55
N ALA A 445 -17.22 -6.87 -19.28
CA ALA A 445 -16.25 -7.93 -19.51
C ALA A 445 -15.77 -8.03 -20.98
N PRO A 446 -16.61 -7.86 -22.02
CA PRO A 446 -16.15 -7.86 -23.40
C PRO A 446 -15.11 -6.78 -23.73
N ALA A 447 -15.28 -5.56 -23.20
CA ALA A 447 -14.33 -4.48 -23.43
C ALA A 447 -12.98 -4.76 -22.77
N ILE A 448 -13.00 -5.29 -21.54
CA ILE A 448 -11.80 -5.69 -20.80
C ILE A 448 -11.11 -6.88 -21.48
N LEU A 449 -11.85 -7.91 -21.90
CA LEU A 449 -11.31 -9.05 -22.64
C LEU A 449 -10.71 -8.62 -23.97
N ASN A 450 -11.35 -7.71 -24.71
CA ASN A 450 -10.80 -7.14 -25.93
C ASN A 450 -9.49 -6.38 -25.64
N PHE A 451 -9.47 -5.55 -24.58
CA PHE A 451 -8.25 -4.89 -24.13
C PHE A 451 -7.14 -5.90 -23.84
N ILE A 452 -7.37 -6.92 -23.01
CA ILE A 452 -6.39 -7.98 -22.73
C ILE A 452 -5.93 -8.67 -24.02
N SER A 453 -6.86 -9.00 -24.92
CA SER A 453 -6.55 -9.70 -26.17
C SER A 453 -5.65 -8.91 -27.12
N ARG A 454 -5.59 -7.58 -27.02
CA ARG A 454 -4.71 -6.74 -27.83
C ARG A 454 -3.25 -6.73 -27.32
N HIS A 455 -3.01 -7.17 -26.08
CA HIS A 455 -1.71 -7.08 -25.40
C HIS A 455 -1.10 -8.47 -25.12
N TYR A 456 -0.96 -9.30 -26.16
CA TYR A 456 -0.42 -10.67 -26.01
C TYR A 456 1.09 -10.72 -25.72
N HIS A 457 1.78 -9.58 -25.81
CA HIS A 457 3.21 -9.43 -25.48
C HIS A 457 3.49 -9.31 -23.98
N LEU A 458 2.44 -9.21 -23.14
CA LEU A 458 2.54 -9.13 -21.69
C LEU A 458 3.42 -10.25 -21.12
N ARG A 459 4.25 -9.89 -20.14
CA ARG A 459 5.07 -10.82 -19.35
C ARG A 459 4.35 -11.26 -18.07
N LYS A 460 3.58 -10.36 -17.48
CA LYS A 460 2.84 -10.60 -16.24
C LYS A 460 1.38 -10.21 -16.38
N LEU A 461 0.50 -11.11 -15.96
CA LEU A 461 -0.93 -10.84 -15.84
C LEU A 461 -1.41 -11.27 -14.46
N SER A 462 -2.03 -10.35 -13.74
CA SER A 462 -2.69 -10.62 -12.47
C SER A 462 -4.16 -10.26 -12.56
N VAL A 463 -5.05 -11.23 -12.34
CA VAL A 463 -6.49 -11.00 -12.19
C VAL A 463 -6.89 -11.39 -10.78
N GLN A 464 -7.37 -10.41 -10.02
CA GLN A 464 -7.91 -10.55 -8.69
C GLN A 464 -9.45 -10.51 -8.77
N ASN A 465 -10.10 -11.17 -7.81
CA ASN A 465 -11.56 -11.23 -7.67
C ASN A 465 -12.33 -11.44 -8.99
N GLY A 466 -11.95 -12.46 -9.75
CA GLY A 466 -12.57 -12.77 -11.05
C GLY A 466 -13.82 -13.63 -10.92
N GLU A 467 -14.87 -13.29 -11.66
CA GLU A 467 -16.12 -14.03 -11.72
C GLU A 467 -15.90 -15.43 -12.31
N PRO A 468 -16.22 -16.52 -11.59
CA PRO A 468 -15.87 -17.88 -12.01
C PRO A 468 -16.29 -18.24 -13.43
N GLN A 469 -17.52 -17.88 -13.86
CA GLN A 469 -18.03 -18.22 -15.19
C GLN A 469 -17.27 -17.48 -16.30
N LEU A 470 -16.92 -16.21 -16.09
CA LEU A 470 -16.16 -15.41 -17.06
C LEU A 470 -14.70 -15.84 -17.12
N MET A 471 -14.12 -16.19 -15.97
CA MET A 471 -12.77 -16.73 -15.88
C MET A 471 -12.64 -18.02 -16.69
N ASP A 472 -13.55 -18.96 -16.46
CA ASP A 472 -13.53 -20.29 -17.06
C ASP A 472 -13.92 -20.30 -18.54
N SER A 473 -14.92 -19.50 -18.93
CA SER A 473 -15.47 -19.53 -20.28
C SER A 473 -14.71 -18.63 -21.26
N HIS A 474 -14.04 -17.59 -20.76
CA HIS A 474 -13.48 -16.53 -21.62
C HIS A 474 -12.01 -16.21 -21.32
N LEU A 475 -11.67 -15.81 -20.10
CA LEU A 475 -10.31 -15.35 -19.81
C LEU A 475 -9.28 -16.48 -19.95
N VAL A 476 -9.49 -17.62 -19.29
CA VAL A 476 -8.52 -18.73 -19.34
C VAL A 476 -8.37 -19.29 -20.75
N PRO A 477 -9.44 -19.55 -21.53
CA PRO A 477 -9.32 -19.91 -22.94
C PRO A 477 -8.56 -18.88 -23.79
N LEU A 478 -8.76 -17.58 -23.53
CA LEU A 478 -8.03 -16.51 -24.22
C LEU A 478 -6.52 -16.60 -23.96
N LEU A 479 -6.10 -16.92 -22.74
CA LEU A 479 -4.69 -17.08 -22.36
C LEU A 479 -4.07 -18.38 -22.92
N ALA A 480 -4.88 -19.44 -23.04
CA ALA A 480 -4.45 -20.76 -23.51
C ALA A 480 -4.47 -20.91 -25.05
N ASN A 481 -4.83 -19.88 -25.81
CA ASN A 481 -4.96 -19.94 -27.27
C ASN A 481 -3.63 -20.05 -28.05
N GLY A 482 -2.49 -20.09 -27.35
CA GLY A 482 -1.14 -20.23 -27.94
C GLY A 482 -0.45 -18.93 -28.34
N ARG A 483 -1.10 -17.76 -28.27
CA ARG A 483 -0.48 -16.47 -28.63
C ARG A 483 0.39 -15.85 -27.52
N TRP A 484 0.27 -16.32 -26.29
CA TRP A 484 0.85 -15.72 -25.09
C TRP A 484 2.25 -16.26 -24.78
N SER A 485 3.16 -16.25 -25.76
CA SER A 485 4.49 -16.86 -25.61
C SER A 485 5.43 -16.13 -24.65
N ASN A 486 5.15 -14.86 -24.35
CA ASN A 486 5.95 -14.01 -23.47
C ASN A 486 5.47 -14.03 -22.02
N LEU A 487 4.30 -14.61 -21.75
CA LEU A 487 3.69 -14.62 -20.43
C LEU A 487 4.48 -15.56 -19.52
N THR A 488 5.23 -15.00 -18.59
CA THR A 488 6.08 -15.73 -17.64
C THR A 488 5.49 -15.77 -16.23
N SER A 489 4.65 -14.80 -15.86
CA SER A 489 3.98 -14.75 -14.55
C SER A 489 2.48 -14.62 -14.70
N LEU A 490 1.75 -15.50 -14.04
CA LEU A 490 0.29 -15.54 -14.07
C LEU A 490 -0.26 -15.67 -12.65
N SER A 491 -1.09 -14.71 -12.25
CA SER A 491 -1.84 -14.72 -10.99
C SER A 491 -3.33 -14.66 -11.29
N LEU A 492 -4.10 -15.66 -10.87
CA LEU A 492 -5.54 -15.72 -11.14
C LEU A 492 -6.30 -16.06 -9.86
N ALA A 493 -7.32 -15.24 -9.56
CA ALA A 493 -8.20 -15.39 -8.41
C ALA A 493 -9.65 -15.59 -8.84
N TRP A 494 -10.24 -16.72 -8.47
CA TRP A 494 -11.68 -16.98 -8.64
C TRP A 494 -12.42 -16.51 -7.39
N ARG A 495 -13.41 -15.64 -7.57
CA ARG A 495 -14.28 -15.15 -6.49
C ARG A 495 -15.04 -16.32 -5.85
N GLY A 496 -15.17 -16.28 -4.52
CA GLY A 496 -15.99 -17.22 -3.76
C GLY A 496 -17.50 -16.94 -3.84
N PRO A 497 -18.35 -17.87 -3.41
CA PRO A 497 -19.79 -17.62 -3.30
C PRO A 497 -20.09 -16.51 -2.26
N ASP A 498 -21.08 -15.66 -2.56
CA ASP A 498 -21.49 -14.54 -1.70
C ASP A 498 -22.07 -15.00 -0.35
N ARG A 499 -22.19 -14.07 0.60
CA ARG A 499 -22.60 -14.29 2.01
C ARG A 499 -24.03 -14.78 2.24
N SER A 500 -24.83 -15.09 1.21
CA SER A 500 -26.20 -15.55 1.41
C SER A 500 -26.19 -16.90 2.15
N GLU A 501 -26.65 -16.88 3.39
CA GLU A 501 -26.87 -18.04 4.24
C GLU A 501 -27.72 -19.09 3.49
N GLU A 502 -27.46 -20.37 3.77
CA GLU A 502 -28.21 -21.57 3.35
C GLU A 502 -27.73 -22.43 2.16
N MET A 503 -26.44 -22.45 1.81
CA MET A 503 -25.92 -23.58 1.00
C MET A 503 -24.69 -24.26 1.61
N LEU A 504 -24.84 -25.57 1.82
CA LEU A 504 -23.93 -26.53 2.45
C LEU A 504 -22.55 -26.72 1.78
N SER A 505 -22.14 -25.86 0.84
CA SER A 505 -20.75 -25.81 0.38
C SER A 505 -20.34 -24.39 0.02
N ASN A 506 -19.86 -23.64 1.02
CA ASN A 506 -19.13 -22.37 0.87
C ASN A 506 -17.73 -22.58 0.21
N ILE A 507 -17.60 -23.59 -0.64
CA ILE A 507 -16.33 -24.01 -1.23
C ILE A 507 -16.22 -23.40 -2.62
N ALA A 508 -15.17 -22.61 -2.82
CA ALA A 508 -14.78 -22.13 -4.14
C ALA A 508 -14.01 -23.23 -4.88
N SER A 509 -14.16 -23.26 -6.21
CA SER A 509 -13.47 -24.24 -7.05
C SER A 509 -12.98 -23.61 -8.35
N ILE A 510 -11.93 -24.20 -8.90
CA ILE A 510 -11.40 -23.88 -10.23
C ILE A 510 -11.70 -25.11 -11.10
N SER A 511 -12.36 -24.91 -12.25
CA SER A 511 -12.71 -26.03 -13.10
C SER A 511 -11.48 -26.77 -13.64
N THR A 512 -11.64 -28.07 -13.87
CA THR A 512 -10.58 -28.93 -14.41
C THR A 512 -10.15 -28.49 -15.81
N ASN A 513 -11.09 -27.98 -16.60
CA ASN A 513 -10.83 -27.40 -17.92
C ASN A 513 -9.92 -26.17 -17.82
N SER A 514 -10.20 -25.25 -16.88
CA SER A 514 -9.35 -24.09 -16.63
C SER A 514 -7.95 -24.50 -16.17
N LEU A 515 -7.83 -25.46 -15.26
CA LEU A 515 -6.53 -25.98 -14.81
C LEU A 515 -5.72 -26.59 -15.96
N ALA A 516 -6.37 -27.38 -16.83
CA ALA A 516 -5.71 -27.99 -18.00
C ALA A 516 -5.30 -26.93 -19.04
N ALA A 517 -6.15 -25.92 -19.27
CA ALA A 517 -5.86 -24.81 -20.16
C ALA A 517 -4.67 -23.98 -19.66
N ILE A 518 -4.62 -23.65 -18.35
CA ILE A 518 -3.47 -22.99 -17.72
C ILE A 518 -2.21 -23.85 -17.89
N GLY A 519 -2.33 -25.16 -17.66
CA GLY A 519 -1.24 -26.12 -17.83
C GLY A 519 -0.65 -26.20 -19.25
N SER A 520 -1.35 -25.67 -20.25
CA SER A 520 -0.88 -25.60 -21.64
C SER A 520 0.04 -24.41 -21.95
N ILE A 521 0.11 -23.42 -21.05
CA ILE A 521 0.88 -22.18 -21.24
C ILE A 521 2.36 -22.40 -20.89
N LYS A 522 3.12 -22.97 -21.83
CA LYS A 522 4.50 -23.45 -21.62
C LYS A 522 5.53 -22.35 -21.26
N SER A 523 5.20 -21.09 -21.44
CA SER A 523 6.07 -19.95 -21.14
C SER A 523 6.12 -19.60 -19.65
N LEU A 524 5.17 -20.09 -18.84
CA LEU A 524 5.06 -19.71 -17.42
C LEU A 524 6.27 -20.19 -16.60
N GLU A 525 6.84 -19.24 -15.87
CA GLU A 525 7.86 -19.45 -14.83
C GLU A 525 7.27 -19.26 -13.42
N GLN A 526 6.19 -18.50 -13.30
CA GLN A 526 5.51 -18.17 -12.04
C GLN A 526 4.00 -18.35 -12.20
N LEU A 527 3.39 -19.07 -11.27
CA LEU A 527 1.94 -19.29 -11.24
C LEU A 527 1.41 -19.14 -9.82
N TYR A 528 0.38 -18.31 -9.66
CA TYR A 528 -0.36 -18.15 -8.43
C TYR A 528 -1.86 -18.33 -8.69
N LEU A 529 -2.46 -19.32 -8.02
CA LEU A 529 -3.89 -19.58 -8.10
C LEU A 529 -4.54 -19.39 -6.73
N THR A 530 -5.72 -18.78 -6.72
CA THR A 530 -6.53 -18.63 -5.52
C THR A 530 -8.00 -18.77 -5.88
N ALA A 531 -8.79 -19.33 -4.97
CA ALA A 531 -10.23 -19.43 -5.11
C ALA A 531 -10.91 -19.18 -3.77
N GLY A 532 -11.94 -18.34 -3.75
CA GLY A 532 -12.64 -17.94 -2.54
C GLY A 532 -12.70 -16.44 -2.34
N GLU A 533 -13.39 -16.04 -1.28
CA GLU A 533 -13.49 -14.65 -0.86
C GLU A 533 -12.09 -14.08 -0.55
N ILE A 534 -11.78 -12.94 -1.17
CA ILE A 534 -10.47 -12.30 -1.04
C ILE A 534 -10.37 -11.49 0.24
N TYR A 535 -11.52 -11.07 0.81
CA TYR A 535 -11.60 -10.30 2.05
C TYR A 535 -11.87 -11.20 3.28
N GLY A 536 -11.14 -10.97 4.37
CA GLY A 536 -11.27 -11.72 5.62
C GLY A 536 -10.43 -13.00 5.65
N ASP A 537 -10.65 -13.83 6.66
CA ASP A 537 -9.73 -14.94 7.01
C ASP A 537 -10.19 -16.32 6.51
N ARG A 538 -11.23 -16.39 5.66
CA ARG A 538 -11.80 -17.68 5.20
C ARG A 538 -10.87 -18.41 4.21
N HIS A 539 -10.85 -19.75 4.29
CA HIS A 539 -10.14 -20.63 3.35
C HIS A 539 -11.13 -21.54 2.64
N GLN A 540 -11.56 -21.12 1.45
CA GLN A 540 -12.72 -21.71 0.78
C GLN A 540 -12.34 -22.66 -0.37
N TRP A 541 -11.07 -22.76 -0.73
CA TRP A 541 -10.67 -23.65 -1.82
C TRP A 541 -10.27 -25.02 -1.28
N LEU A 542 -11.20 -25.98 -1.29
CA LEU A 542 -10.86 -27.36 -0.98
C LEU A 542 -10.02 -27.94 -2.12
N ILE A 543 -8.70 -27.82 -2.01
CA ILE A 543 -7.79 -28.11 -3.11
C ILE A 543 -7.60 -29.61 -3.31
N ASP A 544 -7.87 -30.08 -4.53
CA ASP A 544 -7.53 -31.44 -4.94
C ASP A 544 -6.18 -31.48 -5.68
N HIS A 545 -5.10 -31.72 -4.93
CA HIS A 545 -3.77 -31.86 -5.51
C HIS A 545 -3.63 -33.04 -6.47
N THR A 546 -4.53 -34.04 -6.43
CA THR A 546 -4.51 -35.16 -7.37
C THR A 546 -5.01 -34.76 -8.76
N VAL A 547 -5.84 -33.72 -8.84
CA VAL A 547 -6.33 -33.12 -10.09
C VAL A 547 -5.44 -31.97 -10.55
N VAL A 548 -5.00 -31.11 -9.63
CA VAL A 548 -4.18 -29.93 -9.97
C VAL A 548 -2.80 -30.35 -10.52
N ARG A 549 -2.12 -31.32 -9.90
CA ARG A 549 -0.77 -31.73 -10.33
C ARG A 549 -0.70 -32.24 -11.77
N PRO A 550 -1.52 -33.22 -12.22
CA PRO A 550 -1.46 -33.68 -13.60
C PRO A 550 -1.81 -32.57 -14.59
N SER A 551 -2.79 -31.72 -14.25
CA SER A 551 -3.22 -30.60 -15.09
C SER A 551 -2.09 -29.61 -15.37
N LEU A 552 -1.24 -29.32 -14.37
CA LEU A 552 -0.12 -28.39 -14.52
C LEU A 552 1.17 -29.01 -15.10
N ARG A 553 1.16 -30.30 -15.47
CA ARG A 553 2.37 -31.02 -15.94
C ARG A 553 3.04 -30.41 -17.17
N GLY A 554 2.28 -29.67 -18.01
CA GLY A 554 2.81 -29.02 -19.20
C GLY A 554 3.74 -27.82 -18.90
N LEU A 555 3.75 -27.31 -17.67
CA LEU A 555 4.49 -26.12 -17.27
C LEU A 555 5.95 -26.42 -16.92
N VAL A 556 6.72 -26.86 -17.92
CA VAL A 556 8.10 -27.34 -17.73
C VAL A 556 9.09 -26.27 -17.25
N LYS A 557 8.79 -24.98 -17.48
CA LYS A 557 9.61 -23.83 -17.06
C LYS A 557 9.21 -23.28 -15.68
N LEU A 558 8.16 -23.82 -15.05
CA LEU A 558 7.61 -23.27 -13.82
C LEU A 558 8.61 -23.40 -12.67
N LYS A 559 9.07 -22.26 -12.15
CA LYS A 559 9.98 -22.14 -11.01
C LYS A 559 9.25 -21.86 -9.71
N ARG A 560 8.14 -21.11 -9.75
CA ARG A 560 7.40 -20.68 -8.55
C ARG A 560 5.92 -20.99 -8.68
N LEU A 561 5.36 -21.68 -7.69
CA LEU A 561 3.96 -22.07 -7.65
C LEU A 561 3.33 -21.68 -6.30
N ALA A 562 2.22 -20.96 -6.32
CA ALA A 562 1.48 -20.62 -5.11
C ALA A 562 0.02 -21.02 -5.23
N PHE A 563 -0.50 -21.55 -4.14
CA PHE A 563 -1.93 -21.72 -3.87
C PHE A 563 -2.26 -20.96 -2.59
N SER A 564 -3.30 -20.13 -2.61
CA SER A 564 -3.81 -19.49 -1.40
C SER A 564 -5.31 -19.70 -1.27
N ARG A 565 -5.82 -19.44 -0.06
CA ARG A 565 -7.20 -19.77 0.34
C ARG A 565 -7.49 -21.27 0.28
N ASP A 566 -6.44 -22.09 0.15
CA ASP A 566 -6.53 -23.54 0.13
C ASP A 566 -6.84 -24.10 1.51
N THR A 567 -7.77 -25.04 1.55
CA THR A 567 -8.13 -25.79 2.74
C THR A 567 -8.13 -27.29 2.48
N TYR A 568 -8.20 -28.08 3.55
CA TYR A 568 -8.02 -29.52 3.53
C TYR A 568 -9.08 -30.24 4.35
N THR A 569 -9.35 -31.48 3.99
CA THR A 569 -10.13 -32.39 4.83
C THR A 569 -9.29 -32.91 6.00
N THR A 570 -9.97 -33.06 7.14
CA THR A 570 -9.49 -33.80 8.31
C THR A 570 -10.28 -35.12 8.39
N PRO A 571 -9.61 -36.28 8.53
CA PRO A 571 -10.30 -37.56 8.67
C PRO A 571 -11.34 -37.53 9.80
N GLY A 572 -12.55 -38.03 9.53
CA GLY A 572 -13.64 -38.08 10.50
C GLY A 572 -14.46 -36.79 10.68
N ILE A 573 -14.14 -35.73 9.93
CA ILE A 573 -14.82 -34.42 10.02
C ILE A 573 -15.58 -34.12 8.72
N SER A 574 -16.80 -33.58 8.85
CA SER A 574 -17.66 -33.23 7.72
C SER A 574 -17.06 -32.15 6.83
N VAL A 575 -17.27 -32.27 5.51
CA VAL A 575 -16.84 -31.31 4.48
C VAL A 575 -17.39 -29.89 4.74
N GLY A 576 -18.53 -29.76 5.42
CA GLY A 576 -19.10 -28.46 5.80
C GLY A 576 -18.26 -27.63 6.79
N THR A 577 -17.17 -28.18 7.32
CA THR A 577 -16.28 -27.50 8.29
C THR A 577 -14.86 -27.29 7.78
N VAL A 578 -14.60 -27.54 6.48
CA VAL A 578 -13.25 -27.41 5.92
C VAL A 578 -12.69 -25.99 6.02
N GLU A 579 -13.51 -24.94 6.02
CA GLU A 579 -13.01 -23.56 6.18
C GLU A 579 -12.26 -23.35 7.51
N ASN A 580 -12.64 -24.12 8.53
CA ASN A 580 -12.11 -24.05 9.88
C ASN A 580 -10.84 -24.88 10.08
N TYR A 581 -10.28 -25.48 9.02
CA TYR A 581 -9.13 -26.39 9.07
C TYR A 581 -7.93 -25.80 9.84
N TYR A 582 -7.68 -24.50 9.70
CA TYR A 582 -6.55 -23.80 10.31
C TYR A 582 -6.82 -23.26 11.71
N ASP A 583 -8.10 -23.08 12.05
CA ASP A 583 -8.54 -22.45 13.30
C ASP A 583 -8.83 -23.48 14.38
N TYR A 584 -9.26 -24.68 13.98
CA TYR A 584 -9.60 -25.78 14.89
C TYR A 584 -8.74 -27.01 14.59
N PRO A 585 -7.52 -27.08 15.15
CA PRO A 585 -6.60 -28.18 14.92
C PRO A 585 -7.07 -29.45 15.67
N PHE A 586 -7.91 -30.25 15.01
CA PHE A 586 -8.34 -31.54 15.54
C PHE A 586 -7.20 -32.56 15.47
N THR A 587 -6.98 -33.29 16.57
CA THR A 587 -5.95 -34.33 16.67
C THR A 587 -6.56 -35.72 16.47
N SER A 588 -5.90 -36.57 15.69
CA SER A 588 -6.23 -37.99 15.51
C SER A 588 -4.96 -38.85 15.58
N PRO A 589 -5.06 -40.15 15.88
CA PRO A 589 -3.88 -41.04 15.93
C PRO A 589 -3.07 -41.06 14.62
N GLU A 590 -3.73 -40.90 13.47
CA GLU A 590 -3.06 -40.83 12.16
C GLU A 590 -2.18 -39.56 12.02
N LEU A 591 -2.53 -38.46 12.70
CA LEU A 591 -1.71 -37.25 12.69
C LEU A 591 -0.42 -37.41 13.50
N GLU A 592 -0.41 -38.28 14.51
CA GLU A 592 0.80 -38.58 15.28
C GLU A 592 1.86 -39.22 14.39
N GLU A 593 1.48 -40.22 13.58
CA GLU A 593 2.40 -40.87 12.65
C GLU A 593 2.96 -39.87 11.63
N ILE A 594 2.11 -39.00 11.07
CA ILE A 594 2.53 -37.98 10.10
C ILE A 594 3.45 -36.94 10.76
N ALA A 595 3.19 -36.52 12.01
CA ALA A 595 4.05 -35.59 12.73
C ALA A 595 5.45 -36.15 12.95
N MET A 596 5.55 -37.46 13.21
CA MET A 596 6.81 -38.18 13.48
C MET A 596 7.65 -38.49 12.23
N GLU A 597 7.18 -38.18 11.02
CA GLU A 597 7.94 -38.45 9.78
C GLU A 597 9.26 -37.65 9.68
N ARG A 598 9.36 -36.49 10.35
CA ARG A 598 10.49 -35.54 10.23
C ARG A 598 10.87 -34.88 11.57
N PRO A 599 11.27 -35.64 12.59
CA PRO A 599 11.47 -35.13 13.95
C PRO A 599 12.63 -34.14 14.05
N TYR A 600 13.62 -34.25 13.14
CA TYR A 600 14.75 -33.33 13.05
C TYR A 600 14.33 -31.87 12.76
N LEU A 601 13.15 -31.63 12.18
CA LEU A 601 12.61 -30.27 11.97
C LEU A 601 12.03 -29.65 13.24
N ASP A 602 11.81 -30.44 14.29
CA ASP A 602 11.13 -30.03 15.53
C ASP A 602 12.08 -29.78 16.72
N ARG A 603 13.36 -30.16 16.56
CA ARG A 603 14.42 -29.95 17.56
C ARG A 603 14.78 -28.45 17.66
N ARG A 604 15.01 -27.94 18.88
CA ARG A 604 15.62 -26.60 19.08
C ARG A 604 17.04 -26.61 18.50
N ARG A 605 17.45 -25.52 17.83
CA ARG A 605 18.77 -25.30 17.20
C ARG A 605 19.93 -25.44 18.21
N SER A 606 20.24 -26.66 18.63
CA SER A 606 21.33 -26.99 19.55
C SER A 606 21.81 -28.44 19.34
N MET A 607 21.96 -28.88 18.08
CA MET A 607 22.86 -29.99 17.71
C MET A 607 22.89 -30.18 16.19
N GLU A 608 24.09 -30.12 15.62
CA GLU A 608 24.39 -30.29 14.19
C GLU A 608 24.29 -31.76 13.74
N HIS A 609 23.09 -32.34 13.70
CA HIS A 609 22.91 -33.63 13.01
C HIS A 609 21.62 -33.61 12.16
N LEU A 610 21.79 -33.30 10.87
CA LEU A 610 20.73 -33.22 9.85
C LEU A 610 20.18 -34.59 9.39
N TYR A 611 20.67 -35.69 9.96
CA TYR A 611 20.41 -37.05 9.48
C TYR A 611 20.40 -38.06 10.63
N ASP A 612 19.45 -37.92 11.54
CA ASP A 612 19.06 -39.02 12.41
C ASP A 612 17.56 -39.30 12.27
N GLY A 613 17.21 -40.58 12.20
CA GLY A 613 15.82 -41.04 12.27
C GLY A 613 15.20 -40.71 13.64
N PRO A 614 13.91 -41.05 13.87
CA PRO A 614 13.31 -40.91 15.18
C PRO A 614 14.13 -41.70 16.22
N THR A 615 14.54 -41.01 17.29
CA THR A 615 15.20 -41.62 18.45
C THR A 615 14.18 -41.92 19.55
N GLU A 616 14.51 -42.80 20.49
CA GLU A 616 13.66 -43.08 21.67
C GLU A 616 13.35 -41.79 22.46
N ASP A 617 14.27 -40.82 22.46
CA ASP A 617 14.08 -39.49 23.05
C ASP A 617 13.06 -38.62 22.28
N ASP A 618 12.99 -38.76 20.95
CA ASP A 618 11.98 -38.07 20.14
C ASP A 618 10.59 -38.67 20.44
N GLU A 619 10.45 -40.00 20.51
CA GLU A 619 9.17 -40.65 20.80
C GLU A 619 8.60 -40.23 22.18
N PHE A 620 9.46 -40.14 23.20
CA PHE A 620 9.11 -39.58 24.51
C PHE A 620 8.79 -38.07 24.47
N PHE A 621 9.51 -37.28 23.67
CA PHE A 621 9.26 -35.85 23.50
C PHE A 621 7.87 -35.56 22.91
N TYR A 622 7.42 -36.33 21.92
CA TYR A 622 6.11 -36.14 21.30
C TYR A 622 4.97 -36.67 22.16
N GLN A 623 5.16 -37.80 22.86
CA GLN A 623 4.13 -38.37 23.75
C GLN A 623 3.94 -37.56 25.06
N VAL A 624 4.98 -36.88 25.56
CA VAL A 624 4.94 -36.25 26.90
C VAL A 624 4.93 -34.71 26.88
N ARG A 625 5.39 -34.04 25.81
CA ARG A 625 5.60 -32.56 25.82
C ARG A 625 4.89 -31.73 24.75
N LEU A 626 4.28 -32.32 23.72
CA LEU A 626 3.62 -31.54 22.66
C LEU A 626 2.11 -31.49 22.88
N GLY A 627 1.57 -30.30 23.18
CA GLY A 627 0.12 -30.08 23.16
C GLY A 627 -0.47 -30.30 21.76
N GLY A 628 -1.75 -30.66 21.68
CA GLY A 628 -2.41 -31.07 20.42
C GLY A 628 -2.27 -30.09 19.25
N ALA A 629 -2.23 -28.78 19.53
CA ALA A 629 -2.01 -27.75 18.52
C ALA A 629 -0.62 -27.86 17.84
N ARG A 630 0.44 -28.17 18.61
CA ARG A 630 1.79 -28.29 18.06
C ARG A 630 1.97 -29.59 17.28
N LEU A 631 1.33 -30.68 17.74
CA LEU A 631 1.28 -31.93 17.00
C LEU A 631 0.63 -31.74 15.61
N TRP A 632 -0.51 -31.04 15.57
CA TRP A 632 -1.19 -30.71 14.32
C TRP A 632 -0.30 -29.88 13.38
N GLU A 633 0.41 -28.86 13.90
CA GLU A 633 1.32 -28.04 13.09
C GLU A 633 2.46 -28.87 12.46
N CYS A 634 3.02 -29.82 13.21
CA CYS A 634 4.04 -30.75 12.70
C CYS A 634 3.47 -31.66 11.60
N ALA A 635 2.29 -32.24 11.85
CA ALA A 635 1.62 -33.13 10.88
C ALA A 635 1.23 -32.38 9.60
N HIS A 636 0.64 -31.20 9.73
CA HIS A 636 0.28 -30.33 8.61
C HIS A 636 1.50 -29.92 7.79
N ARG A 637 2.59 -29.48 8.45
CA ARG A 637 3.88 -29.20 7.79
C ARG A 637 4.36 -30.40 6.97
N ASN A 638 4.41 -31.59 7.57
CA ASN A 638 4.92 -32.78 6.89
C ASN A 638 4.00 -33.20 5.73
N ARG A 639 2.68 -33.03 5.84
CA ARG A 639 1.72 -33.19 4.74
C ARG A 639 2.05 -32.26 3.57
N MET A 640 2.24 -30.97 3.82
CA MET A 640 2.57 -29.99 2.77
C MET A 640 3.93 -30.26 2.12
N LEU A 641 4.93 -30.66 2.92
CA LEU A 641 6.24 -31.07 2.40
C LEU A 641 6.15 -32.28 1.45
N ARG A 642 5.30 -33.28 1.76
CA ARG A 642 5.03 -34.41 0.87
C ARG A 642 4.36 -33.96 -0.43
N GLU A 643 3.40 -33.05 -0.36
CA GLU A 643 2.76 -32.48 -1.55
C GLU A 643 3.77 -31.73 -2.42
N ALA A 644 4.60 -30.86 -1.83
CA ALA A 644 5.67 -30.15 -2.53
C ALA A 644 6.63 -31.09 -3.27
N GLU A 645 7.05 -32.20 -2.64
CA GLU A 645 7.88 -33.21 -3.30
C GLU A 645 7.16 -33.85 -4.49
N ARG A 646 5.87 -34.14 -4.36
CA ARG A 646 5.07 -34.71 -5.47
C ARG A 646 4.94 -33.71 -6.63
N TYR A 647 4.77 -32.42 -6.37
CA TYR A 647 4.81 -31.37 -7.41
C TYR A 647 6.18 -31.32 -8.11
N SER A 648 7.28 -31.38 -7.35
CA SER A 648 8.64 -31.32 -7.92
C SER A 648 8.98 -32.48 -8.87
N ARG A 649 8.27 -33.62 -8.77
CA ARG A 649 8.42 -34.75 -9.69
C ARG A 649 7.75 -34.52 -11.04
N VAL A 650 6.70 -33.69 -11.06
CA VAL A 650 5.91 -33.38 -12.25
C VAL A 650 6.41 -32.08 -12.90
N LEU A 651 6.95 -31.17 -12.10
CA LEU A 651 7.47 -29.85 -12.50
C LEU A 651 8.98 -29.81 -12.27
N PRO A 652 9.81 -30.09 -13.29
CA PRO A 652 11.25 -30.29 -13.11
C PRO A 652 11.99 -29.03 -12.66
N SER A 653 11.53 -27.85 -13.08
CA SER A 653 12.15 -26.55 -12.79
C SER A 653 11.66 -25.91 -11.49
N LEU A 654 10.74 -26.54 -10.76
CA LEU A 654 10.07 -25.92 -9.61
C LEU A 654 11.04 -25.70 -8.45
N GLU A 655 11.36 -24.46 -8.10
CA GLU A 655 12.32 -24.07 -7.04
C GLU A 655 11.64 -23.67 -5.74
N TRP A 656 10.41 -23.18 -5.83
CA TRP A 656 9.65 -22.67 -4.70
C TRP A 656 8.17 -23.02 -4.85
N ILE A 657 7.54 -23.44 -3.74
CA ILE A 657 6.10 -23.70 -3.70
C ILE A 657 5.49 -23.18 -2.39
N TYR A 658 4.30 -22.61 -2.50
CA TYR A 658 3.47 -22.21 -1.36
C TYR A 658 2.11 -22.90 -1.43
N CYS A 659 1.80 -23.67 -0.39
CA CYS A 659 0.48 -24.25 -0.13
C CYS A 659 0.36 -24.56 1.36
N GLY A 660 -0.85 -24.59 1.90
CA GLY A 660 -1.08 -24.84 3.32
C GLY A 660 -0.55 -23.72 4.22
N GLN A 661 -0.58 -22.47 3.77
CA GLN A 661 0.07 -21.35 4.45
C GLN A 661 1.56 -21.59 4.77
N ARG A 662 2.27 -22.35 3.93
CA ARG A 662 3.68 -22.68 4.13
C ARG A 662 4.51 -22.43 2.87
N PRO A 663 5.47 -21.48 2.91
CA PRO A 663 6.47 -21.36 1.86
C PRO A 663 7.52 -22.46 2.00
N MET A 664 7.80 -23.16 0.90
CA MET A 664 8.70 -24.30 0.85
C MET A 664 9.69 -24.18 -0.30
N GLY A 665 10.94 -24.53 -0.02
CA GLY A 665 12.01 -24.66 -1.00
C GLY A 665 12.42 -26.12 -1.20
N PHE A 666 13.43 -26.34 -2.03
CA PHE A 666 13.92 -27.68 -2.31
C PHE A 666 15.44 -27.79 -2.14
N LYS A 667 15.90 -28.87 -1.52
CA LYS A 667 17.33 -29.23 -1.43
C LYS A 667 17.58 -30.54 -2.19
N LYS A 668 18.73 -30.61 -2.87
CA LYS A 668 19.21 -31.85 -3.48
C LYS A 668 20.01 -32.63 -2.44
N VAL A 669 19.60 -33.85 -2.16
CA VAL A 669 20.31 -34.73 -1.23
C VAL A 669 20.73 -36.01 -1.93
N GLN A 670 21.99 -36.40 -1.71
CA GLN A 670 22.52 -37.68 -2.13
C GLN A 670 21.95 -38.77 -1.22
N THR A 671 21.24 -39.74 -1.80
CA THR A 671 20.77 -40.94 -1.09
C THR A 671 21.45 -42.19 -1.66
N SER A 672 21.36 -43.32 -0.96
CA SER A 672 21.83 -44.62 -1.45
C SER A 672 21.17 -45.06 -2.77
N LYS A 673 20.01 -44.48 -3.12
CA LYS A 673 19.28 -44.71 -4.37
C LYS A 673 19.46 -43.60 -5.43
N GLY A 674 20.41 -42.68 -5.21
CA GLY A 674 20.70 -41.55 -6.12
C GLY A 674 20.35 -40.18 -5.53
N ARG A 675 20.46 -39.12 -6.35
CA ARG A 675 20.10 -37.75 -5.96
C ARG A 675 18.58 -37.60 -5.85
N ARG A 676 18.06 -37.33 -4.66
CA ARG A 676 16.64 -37.02 -4.42
C ARG A 676 16.49 -35.55 -4.10
N ARG A 677 15.43 -34.94 -4.62
CA ARG A 677 15.02 -33.59 -4.24
C ARG A 677 14.04 -33.70 -3.06
N ILE A 678 14.40 -33.09 -1.93
CA ILE A 678 13.56 -33.05 -0.72
C ILE A 678 13.03 -31.63 -0.54
N SER A 679 11.80 -31.50 -0.07
CA SER A 679 11.23 -30.21 0.31
C SER A 679 11.69 -29.80 1.71
N VAL A 680 11.87 -28.50 1.92
CA VAL A 680 12.22 -27.90 3.21
C VAL A 680 11.31 -26.69 3.49
N PRO A 681 10.86 -26.49 4.74
CA PRO A 681 10.12 -25.29 5.10
C PRO A 681 11.07 -24.08 5.10
N LEU A 682 10.59 -22.93 4.63
CA LEU A 682 11.35 -21.67 4.64
C LEU A 682 11.06 -20.81 5.87
N THR A 683 9.95 -21.08 6.57
CA THR A 683 9.54 -20.38 7.80
C THR A 683 9.37 -21.38 8.95
N PRO A 684 9.59 -20.96 10.22
CA PRO A 684 9.36 -21.81 11.38
C PRO A 684 7.90 -22.25 11.54
N GLY A 685 6.97 -21.35 11.25
CA GLY A 685 5.51 -21.57 11.35
C GLY A 685 4.79 -21.32 10.03
N ARG A 686 3.46 -21.38 10.06
CA ARG A 686 2.62 -20.91 8.96
C ARG A 686 2.78 -19.40 8.78
N ASP A 687 2.69 -18.96 7.53
CA ASP A 687 2.76 -17.56 7.14
C ASP A 687 1.79 -17.36 5.96
N THR A 688 0.94 -16.35 6.00
CA THR A 688 0.04 -16.03 4.88
C THR A 688 0.80 -15.57 3.65
N CYS A 689 2.06 -15.12 3.82
CA CYS A 689 2.94 -14.61 2.78
C CYS A 689 2.29 -13.52 1.92
N SER A 690 1.26 -12.82 2.40
CA SER A 690 0.40 -11.98 1.55
C SER A 690 1.17 -10.91 0.80
N THR A 691 2.07 -10.20 1.49
CA THR A 691 2.92 -9.15 0.89
C THR A 691 3.96 -9.73 -0.06
N PHE A 692 4.50 -10.91 0.23
CA PHE A 692 5.48 -11.58 -0.61
C PHE A 692 4.84 -12.16 -1.87
N LEU A 693 3.67 -12.78 -1.76
CA LEU A 693 2.87 -13.27 -2.88
C LEU A 693 2.45 -12.12 -3.80
N GLN A 694 1.97 -11.01 -3.22
CA GLN A 694 1.68 -9.82 -4.01
C GLN A 694 2.92 -9.31 -4.73
N ARG A 695 4.08 -9.17 -4.05
CA ARG A 695 5.30 -8.69 -4.72
C ARG A 695 5.80 -9.62 -5.80
N MET A 696 5.74 -10.93 -5.57
CA MET A 696 6.22 -11.94 -6.50
C MET A 696 5.34 -12.06 -7.75
N PHE A 697 4.02 -12.10 -7.57
CA PHE A 697 3.08 -12.49 -8.61
C PHE A 697 2.18 -11.34 -9.11
N ALA A 698 2.01 -10.28 -8.31
CA ALA A 698 1.02 -9.24 -8.61
C ALA A 698 1.60 -7.80 -8.74
N MET A 699 2.62 -7.38 -7.97
CA MET A 699 2.81 -5.95 -7.65
C MET A 699 4.21 -5.49 -7.16
N GLY A 700 5.27 -6.29 -7.24
CA GLY A 700 6.62 -5.84 -6.84
C GLY A 700 7.48 -5.47 -8.05
N GLU A 701 8.21 -4.35 -8.00
CA GLU A 701 9.26 -4.06 -8.97
C GLU A 701 10.20 -5.28 -9.07
N GLU A 702 10.44 -5.77 -10.30
CA GLU A 702 11.46 -6.79 -10.52
C GLU A 702 12.82 -6.17 -10.26
N LYS A 703 13.56 -6.71 -9.29
CA LYS A 703 15.01 -6.53 -9.28
C LYS A 703 15.58 -7.19 -10.53
N ILE A 704 16.09 -6.36 -11.44
CA ILE A 704 17.03 -6.79 -12.47
C ILE A 704 18.42 -6.72 -11.83
N GLY A 705 19.03 -7.86 -11.57
CA GLY A 705 20.39 -7.97 -11.05
C GLY A 705 20.67 -9.36 -10.49
N GLU A 706 21.48 -10.13 -11.21
CA GLU A 706 22.02 -11.44 -10.86
C GLU A 706 22.82 -11.37 -9.56
N ASP A 707 22.58 -12.32 -8.64
CA ASP A 707 23.63 -13.19 -8.07
C ASP A 707 22.96 -14.24 -7.17
N ASP A 708 23.13 -15.50 -7.56
CA ASP A 708 22.87 -16.67 -6.74
C ASP A 708 23.89 -16.67 -5.59
N ASP A 709 23.44 -16.45 -4.36
CA ASP A 709 24.02 -17.09 -3.17
C ASP A 709 23.00 -17.10 -2.03
N LEU A 710 22.37 -18.27 -1.88
CA LEU A 710 21.52 -18.61 -0.74
C LEU A 710 22.40 -18.98 0.45
N ASP A 711 22.81 -17.99 1.24
CA ASP A 711 23.33 -18.20 2.59
C ASP A 711 22.42 -17.52 3.62
N PHE A 712 21.58 -18.31 4.27
CA PHE A 712 20.84 -17.94 5.49
C PHE A 712 21.37 -18.77 6.66
N MET A 713 21.93 -18.08 7.66
CA MET A 713 22.20 -18.60 9.01
C MET A 713 20.92 -18.65 9.85
#